data_AF-A0A8H4NII6-F1
#
_entry.id   AF-A0A8H4NII6-F1
#
_cell.length_a   1.000
_cell.length_b   1.000
_cell.length_c   1.000
_cell.angle_alpha   90.00
_cell.angle_beta   90.00
_cell.angle_gamma   90.00
#
_symmetry.space_group_name_H-M   'P 1'
#
loop_
_entity.id
_entity.type
_entity.pdbx_description
1 polymer ?
#
loop_
_entity_poly.entity_id
_entity_poly.type
_entity_poly.pdbx_seq_one_letter_code
_entity_poly.pdbx_strand_id
1 'polypeptide(L)'
;MADNISPTPSQTPEYYVESFPAPGLRQIVRHITGHHEDGKAHFLASDHGEHYRFMGENKAVANIIYTTRETPVNLNEDVDVVKVKQEEPPFHYRNGSIVHMIDFGPGVESPFHRSLTIDYGIVIEGVFELTLDSGQMRIMHQGNVCVQRATAHKWENITWNETMPGRMMWILLDAKELTCDGLRPVCRSCTRLKVECVYRMPTDEIRQEYEGARERESTYAELFELLKVMSDKDAAETLRRLRSGMDAASILSHVKNGHLLIQLSLSADTTRRYEFPYISVIPSHLVIPGNMYLDSLLSHATLPASALHAIQQAGNPSATGEQMTQGETVDHGPDTSDYHITYLVPYHAARMVEPIVDRIKARPWTRVISDDQLLRRLICAYFYYPHPCGPFIQKDLFLKDMAAGKTRFCTSLLVNAMLSLAIQSALDIPDRSKMWLFESLSYRFMAEARRLWDIESCKESSIPTIQAAMIISYTTTNNGMDQVGALYLTRALEISRSLDLFGSATHPGDPDLDKARVFTAWALYSWQALFNFSFFRPPPIAKPPVLLRPDANLSPEWYGEVWMQYPHTPTRNRLHLGHKLQAEVQLRHIMNELGILMFGDSSRPLTLDQIVGIKKKLDSWKDGLPECLQPKNLVFPLHLSLHVQYQQLVMGFMQIVLKSKHKDNPKILTACSGKAPETVLNEAKIMLETIMRLYYTRHNFELYDPWIAFSLTAIGNAVAADLAEGSDSDPQIKAGYRSTLILAAQGLSKQARNYHVSRLLAIQLQKAMKPEDLQLVQTHAVASHFEDDEQALIAEHSDSLWPIPGLAAMNEDPERTRLKNLIAGVRDLDMQSA
;
A
#
# COMPACT_ATOMS: atom_id res chain seq x y z
N MET A 1 -13.07 46.57 43.35
CA MET A 1 -11.99 47.00 42.44
C MET A 1 -11.97 45.98 41.33
N ALA A 2 -12.48 46.37 40.18
CA ALA A 2 -12.46 45.60 38.96
C ALA A 2 -11.18 45.98 38.22
N ASP A 3 -10.39 44.99 37.79
CA ASP A 3 -9.40 45.19 36.74
C ASP A 3 -9.67 44.18 35.62
N ASN A 4 -9.97 44.76 34.46
CA ASN A 4 -10.04 44.14 33.16
C ASN A 4 -8.68 43.56 32.79
N ILE A 5 -8.64 42.27 32.41
CA ILE A 5 -7.58 41.75 31.55
C ILE A 5 -8.26 41.26 30.28
N SER A 6 -8.15 42.07 29.23
CA SER A 6 -8.44 41.67 27.86
C SER A 6 -7.53 40.51 27.46
N PRO A 7 -8.00 39.49 26.73
CA PRO A 7 -7.11 38.49 26.16
C PRO A 7 -6.29 39.16 25.06
N THR A 8 -4.97 39.22 25.26
CA THR A 8 -4.00 39.52 24.21
C THR A 8 -4.17 38.53 23.05
N PRO A 9 -4.02 38.96 21.78
CA PRO A 9 -3.97 38.02 20.66
C PRO A 9 -2.80 37.07 20.91
N SER A 10 -3.04 35.76 20.78
CA SER A 10 -1.96 34.79 20.75
C SER A 10 -1.05 35.11 19.56
N GLN A 11 0.07 35.76 19.82
CA GLN A 11 1.16 35.87 18.85
C GLN A 11 1.57 34.44 18.50
N THR A 12 1.35 34.06 17.25
CA THR A 12 2.01 32.89 16.66
C THR A 12 3.52 33.07 16.88
N PRO A 13 4.24 32.08 17.44
CA PRO A 13 5.69 32.21 17.62
C PRO A 13 6.33 32.49 16.26
N GLU A 14 7.10 33.58 16.17
CA GLU A 14 7.79 33.94 14.93
C GLU A 14 8.80 32.84 14.56
N TYR A 15 8.65 32.29 13.36
CA TYR A 15 9.55 31.26 12.84
C TYR A 15 10.78 31.94 12.23
N TYR A 16 11.94 31.71 12.85
CA TYR A 16 13.24 32.17 12.35
C TYR A 16 14.13 31.00 11.95
N VAL A 17 14.82 31.19 10.85
CA VAL A 17 15.80 30.28 10.28
C VAL A 17 17.18 30.79 10.65
N GLU A 18 17.80 30.12 11.61
CA GLU A 18 19.15 30.46 12.11
C GLU A 18 20.24 29.51 11.58
N SER A 19 19.83 28.44 10.89
CA SER A 19 20.71 27.43 10.33
C SER A 19 20.17 26.89 9.00
N PHE A 20 21.03 26.20 8.26
CA PHE A 20 20.61 25.35 7.16
C PHE A 20 20.79 23.88 7.56
N PRO A 21 19.78 23.01 7.42
CA PRO A 21 18.43 23.27 6.90
C PRO A 21 17.58 24.08 7.89
N ALA A 22 16.45 24.61 7.41
CA ALA A 22 15.49 25.26 8.28
C ALA A 22 14.86 24.26 9.29
N PRO A 23 14.53 24.68 10.53
CA PRO A 23 13.97 23.81 11.55
C PRO A 23 12.74 23.04 11.05
N GLY A 24 12.78 21.71 11.12
CA GLY A 24 11.71 20.82 10.66
C GLY A 24 11.92 20.22 9.26
N LEU A 25 12.97 20.61 8.55
CA LEU A 25 13.35 20.02 7.26
C LEU A 25 14.62 19.17 7.37
N ARG A 26 14.72 18.12 6.54
CA ARG A 26 15.88 17.19 6.53
C ARG A 26 17.17 17.88 6.03
N GLN A 27 18.33 17.48 6.54
CA GLN A 27 19.64 17.89 6.02
C GLN A 27 19.83 17.43 4.56
N ILE A 28 20.33 18.33 3.70
CA ILE A 28 20.64 18.00 2.30
C ILE A 28 22.07 17.51 2.19
N VAL A 29 22.31 16.49 1.37
CA VAL A 29 23.65 16.00 1.04
C VAL A 29 23.85 16.12 -0.47
N ARG A 30 24.94 16.77 -0.87
CA ARG A 30 25.41 16.93 -2.25
C ARG A 30 26.59 15.98 -2.46
N HIS A 31 26.49 15.10 -3.45
CA HIS A 31 27.59 14.24 -3.90
C HIS A 31 28.09 14.73 -5.26
N ILE A 32 29.35 15.15 -5.33
CA ILE A 32 30.02 15.55 -6.58
C ILE A 32 30.86 14.36 -7.05
N THR A 33 30.74 13.99 -8.33
CA THR A 33 31.51 12.91 -8.95
C THR A 33 32.52 13.45 -9.96
N GLY A 34 33.61 12.70 -10.16
CA GLY A 34 34.69 12.99 -11.09
C GLY A 34 35.36 11.70 -11.56
N HIS A 35 36.54 11.80 -12.15
CA HIS A 35 37.29 10.64 -12.65
C HIS A 35 38.66 10.53 -11.96
N HIS A 36 39.05 9.31 -11.57
CA HIS A 36 40.42 9.03 -11.11
C HIS A 36 41.41 9.07 -12.29
N GLU A 37 42.72 9.06 -12.00
CA GLU A 37 43.78 9.04 -13.02
C GLU A 37 43.66 7.85 -14.00
N ASP A 38 43.00 6.76 -13.58
CA ASP A 38 42.73 5.57 -14.41
C ASP A 38 41.46 5.70 -15.28
N GLY A 39 40.78 6.84 -15.23
CA GLY A 39 39.55 7.12 -15.99
C GLY A 39 38.27 6.53 -15.39
N LYS A 40 38.31 5.92 -14.19
CA LYS A 40 37.10 5.42 -13.52
C LYS A 40 36.40 6.52 -12.74
N ALA A 41 35.07 6.46 -12.72
CA ALA A 41 34.26 7.39 -11.94
C ALA A 41 34.46 7.20 -10.43
N HIS A 42 34.51 8.30 -9.67
CA HIS A 42 34.58 8.31 -8.20
C HIS A 42 33.92 9.57 -7.62
N PHE A 43 33.75 9.63 -6.29
CA PHE A 43 33.22 10.80 -5.60
C PHE A 43 34.36 11.79 -5.27
N LEU A 44 34.24 13.03 -5.75
CA LEU A 44 35.13 14.15 -5.43
C LEU A 44 34.80 14.76 -4.06
N ALA A 45 33.52 14.91 -3.76
CA ALA A 45 33.04 15.50 -2.51
C ALA A 45 31.66 14.95 -2.11
N SER A 46 31.42 14.88 -0.80
CA SER A 46 30.11 14.62 -0.21
C SER A 46 29.90 15.61 0.93
N ASP A 47 29.12 16.66 0.69
CA ASP A 47 28.97 17.81 1.58
C ASP A 47 27.52 18.34 1.60
N HIS A 48 27.30 19.53 2.13
CA HIS A 48 25.96 20.14 2.25
C HIS A 48 25.75 21.35 1.33
N GLY A 49 26.70 21.66 0.44
CA GLY A 49 26.78 22.94 -0.28
C GLY A 49 27.77 23.91 0.38
N GLU A 50 28.29 24.86 -0.40
CA GLU A 50 29.36 25.78 0.02
C GLU A 50 28.84 27.16 0.42
N HIS A 51 27.69 27.60 -0.11
CA HIS A 51 27.19 28.97 0.06
C HIS A 51 25.73 28.99 0.50
N TYR A 52 25.43 29.72 1.57
CA TYR A 52 24.09 29.87 2.15
C TYR A 52 23.76 31.35 2.37
N ARG A 53 22.53 31.75 2.07
CA ARG A 53 22.02 33.11 2.33
C ARG A 53 20.69 33.06 3.06
N PHE A 54 20.62 33.71 4.22
CA PHE A 54 19.35 33.96 4.89
C PHE A 54 18.58 35.09 4.19
N MET A 55 17.28 34.91 4.03
CA MET A 55 16.40 35.76 3.23
C MET A 55 15.12 36.09 4.00
N GLY A 56 14.46 37.19 3.62
CA GLY A 56 13.15 37.57 4.16
C GLY A 56 13.15 37.70 5.69
N GLU A 57 14.05 38.51 6.24
CA GLU A 57 14.20 38.70 7.70
C GLU A 57 14.49 37.39 8.46
N ASN A 58 15.36 36.55 7.90
CA ASN A 58 15.69 35.20 8.39
C ASN A 58 14.48 34.25 8.43
N LYS A 59 13.47 34.44 7.58
CA LYS A 59 12.34 33.51 7.47
C LYS A 59 12.51 32.48 6.34
N ALA A 60 13.54 32.63 5.51
CA ALA A 60 13.95 31.63 4.53
C ALA A 60 15.48 31.52 4.45
N VAL A 61 15.98 30.40 3.92
CA VAL A 61 17.41 30.20 3.66
C VAL A 61 17.62 29.56 2.30
N ALA A 62 18.43 30.20 1.45
CA ALA A 62 18.83 29.68 0.15
C ALA A 62 20.22 29.05 0.24
N ASN A 63 20.35 27.82 -0.25
CA ASN A 63 21.59 27.07 -0.38
C ASN A 63 21.92 26.87 -1.86
N ILE A 64 23.14 27.26 -2.25
CA ILE A 64 23.64 27.06 -3.61
C ILE A 64 24.26 25.67 -3.71
N ILE A 65 23.56 24.76 -4.40
CA ILE A 65 23.97 23.36 -4.56
C ILE A 65 25.08 23.24 -5.59
N TYR A 66 24.94 23.84 -6.77
CA TYR A 66 25.96 23.79 -7.81
C TYR A 66 25.79 24.92 -8.81
N THR A 67 26.87 25.37 -9.43
CA THR A 67 26.80 26.40 -10.49
C THR A 67 27.80 26.12 -11.59
N THR A 68 27.43 26.46 -12.82
CA THR A 68 28.33 26.47 -13.97
C THR A 68 28.39 27.89 -14.55
N ARG A 69 29.55 28.30 -15.08
CA ARG A 69 29.77 29.66 -15.63
C ARG A 69 29.64 29.73 -17.14
N GLU A 70 29.51 28.58 -17.79
CA GLU A 70 29.51 28.43 -19.24
C GLU A 70 28.76 27.16 -19.65
N THR A 71 28.35 27.11 -20.90
CA THR A 71 27.67 25.97 -21.52
C THR A 71 28.15 25.88 -22.97
N PRO A 72 28.83 24.79 -23.38
CA PRO A 72 29.19 23.61 -22.58
C PRO A 72 30.18 23.89 -21.43
N VAL A 73 30.09 23.10 -20.35
CA VAL A 73 30.90 23.27 -19.12
C VAL A 73 32.27 22.61 -19.28
N ASN A 74 33.35 23.30 -18.92
CA ASN A 74 34.67 22.66 -18.76
C ASN A 74 34.78 21.95 -17.40
N LEU A 75 34.78 20.61 -17.41
CA LEU A 75 34.98 19.75 -16.25
C LEU A 75 36.42 19.22 -16.11
N ASN A 76 37.33 19.63 -17.00
CA ASN A 76 38.71 19.14 -16.93
C ASN A 76 39.40 19.68 -15.68
N GLU A 77 40.18 18.81 -15.03
CA GLU A 77 40.92 19.13 -13.82
C GLU A 77 40.01 19.66 -12.68
N ASP A 78 38.73 19.27 -12.69
CA ASP A 78 37.70 19.67 -11.72
C ASP A 78 37.62 21.20 -11.53
N VAL A 79 37.94 21.95 -12.59
CA VAL A 79 38.08 23.42 -12.56
C VAL A 79 36.80 24.12 -12.12
N ASP A 80 35.64 23.54 -12.38
CA ASP A 80 34.34 24.04 -11.97
C ASP A 80 34.10 23.88 -10.45
N VAL A 81 34.49 22.73 -9.87
CA VAL A 81 34.41 22.48 -8.42
C VAL A 81 35.32 23.45 -7.65
N VAL A 82 36.57 23.62 -8.11
CA VAL A 82 37.54 24.52 -7.46
C VAL A 82 37.06 25.97 -7.46
N LYS A 83 36.51 26.45 -8.59
CA LYS A 83 36.02 27.83 -8.73
C LYS A 83 34.81 28.13 -7.84
N VAL A 84 33.86 27.20 -7.73
CA VAL A 84 32.67 27.36 -6.88
C VAL A 84 33.05 27.50 -5.41
N LYS A 85 34.10 26.81 -4.97
CA LYS A 85 34.58 26.88 -3.58
C LYS A 85 35.26 28.21 -3.25
N GLN A 86 35.92 28.83 -4.22
CA GLN A 86 36.70 30.07 -4.01
C GLN A 86 35.85 31.34 -4.05
N GLU A 87 34.79 31.35 -4.85
CA GLU A 87 34.01 32.56 -5.12
C GLU A 87 32.51 32.29 -4.97
N GLU A 88 31.84 33.14 -4.20
CA GLU A 88 30.39 33.08 -4.04
C GLU A 88 29.67 33.46 -5.36
N PRO A 89 28.76 32.62 -5.88
CA PRO A 89 28.07 32.89 -7.13
C PRO A 89 27.16 34.14 -7.12
N PRO A 90 27.06 34.86 -8.27
CA PRO A 90 26.04 35.87 -8.48
C PRO A 90 24.65 35.22 -8.60
N PHE A 91 23.60 36.04 -8.66
CA PHE A 91 22.21 35.54 -8.78
C PHE A 91 21.93 34.79 -10.09
N HIS A 92 22.67 35.09 -11.16
CA HIS A 92 22.65 34.36 -12.43
C HIS A 92 24.02 34.45 -13.13
N TYR A 93 24.40 33.41 -13.87
CA TYR A 93 25.57 33.42 -14.75
C TYR A 93 25.11 33.51 -16.21
N ARG A 94 25.74 34.40 -17.00
CA ARG A 94 25.56 34.38 -18.46
C ARG A 94 26.17 33.10 -19.05
N ASN A 95 25.43 32.43 -19.92
CA ASN A 95 25.72 31.11 -20.49
C ASN A 95 25.93 29.99 -19.45
N GLY A 96 25.56 30.20 -18.18
CA GLY A 96 25.78 29.23 -17.11
C GLY A 96 24.48 28.63 -16.58
N SER A 97 24.62 27.81 -15.54
CA SER A 97 23.51 27.29 -14.76
C SER A 97 23.72 27.50 -13.27
N ILE A 98 22.61 27.55 -12.54
CA ILE A 98 22.61 27.66 -11.09
C ILE A 98 21.56 26.72 -10.52
N VAL A 99 21.94 25.90 -9.54
CA VAL A 99 21.03 25.03 -8.79
C VAL A 99 20.95 25.51 -7.35
N HIS A 100 19.81 26.05 -6.95
CA HIS A 100 19.55 26.49 -5.57
C HIS A 100 18.49 25.62 -4.92
N MET A 101 18.64 25.38 -3.63
CA MET A 101 17.58 24.89 -2.77
C MET A 101 17.20 25.97 -1.78
N ILE A 102 15.91 26.26 -1.63
CA ILE A 102 15.44 27.26 -0.66
C ILE A 102 14.46 26.60 0.29
N ASP A 103 14.74 26.78 1.58
CA ASP A 103 13.85 26.41 2.67
C ASP A 103 13.05 27.64 3.08
N PHE A 104 11.73 27.54 3.03
CA PHE A 104 10.80 28.57 3.44
C PHE A 104 10.25 28.23 4.81
N GLY A 105 10.25 29.21 5.71
CA GLY A 105 9.46 29.13 6.92
C GLY A 105 7.96 29.07 6.64
N PRO A 106 7.15 28.72 7.65
CA PRO A 106 5.69 28.72 7.54
C PRO A 106 5.15 30.10 7.14
N GLY A 107 4.27 30.14 6.12
CA GLY A 107 3.62 31.38 5.66
C GLY A 107 4.54 32.38 4.97
N VAL A 108 5.77 31.98 4.63
CA VAL A 108 6.75 32.90 4.04
C VAL A 108 6.48 33.09 2.57
N GLU A 109 6.35 34.34 2.16
CA GLU A 109 6.27 34.77 0.77
C GLU A 109 7.61 35.29 0.26
N SER A 110 7.87 35.04 -1.02
CA SER A 110 8.94 35.72 -1.76
C SER A 110 8.45 37.06 -2.31
N PRO A 111 9.35 38.03 -2.57
CA PRO A 111 8.95 39.25 -3.26
C PRO A 111 8.55 38.94 -4.70
N PHE A 112 7.66 39.75 -5.27
CA PHE A 112 7.41 39.73 -6.71
C PHE A 112 8.69 40.07 -7.47
N HIS A 113 9.18 39.15 -8.29
CA HIS A 113 10.43 39.36 -9.02
C HIS A 113 10.41 38.69 -10.39
N ARG A 114 11.38 39.07 -11.22
CA ARG A 114 11.57 38.55 -12.58
C ARG A 114 13.06 38.39 -12.85
N SER A 115 13.42 37.23 -13.39
CA SER A 115 14.78 36.90 -13.81
C SER A 115 14.80 36.67 -15.31
N LEU A 116 15.88 37.07 -16.01
CA LEU A 116 16.08 36.77 -17.43
C LEU A 116 16.65 35.35 -17.61
N THR A 117 15.92 34.37 -17.11
CA THR A 117 16.32 32.96 -17.06
C THR A 117 15.14 32.07 -17.41
N ILE A 118 15.44 30.81 -17.72
CA ILE A 118 14.46 29.73 -17.63
C ILE A 118 14.70 28.97 -16.32
N ASP A 119 13.68 28.95 -15.46
CA ASP A 119 13.79 28.35 -14.14
C ASP A 119 12.92 27.10 -14.05
N TYR A 120 13.50 26.00 -13.55
CA TYR A 120 12.76 24.80 -13.18
C TYR A 120 12.56 24.81 -11.66
N GLY A 121 11.41 25.31 -11.21
CA GLY A 121 11.03 25.35 -9.80
C GLY A 121 10.31 24.05 -9.41
N ILE A 122 10.90 23.26 -8.51
CA ILE A 122 10.45 21.93 -8.13
C ILE A 122 10.09 21.93 -6.65
N VAL A 123 8.89 21.51 -6.31
CA VAL A 123 8.49 21.36 -4.89
C VAL A 123 9.05 20.04 -4.36
N ILE A 124 10.03 20.13 -3.45
CA ILE A 124 10.68 18.97 -2.83
C ILE A 124 9.92 18.53 -1.58
N GLU A 125 9.44 19.48 -0.79
CA GLU A 125 8.69 19.23 0.45
C GLU A 125 7.71 20.38 0.70
N GLY A 126 6.47 20.08 1.10
CA GLY A 126 5.44 21.09 1.36
C GLY A 126 4.50 21.37 0.18
N VAL A 127 3.73 22.45 0.31
CA VAL A 127 2.75 22.95 -0.67
C VAL A 127 2.93 24.45 -0.81
N PHE A 128 3.03 24.92 -2.05
CA PHE A 128 3.30 26.33 -2.36
C PHE A 128 2.23 26.91 -3.26
N GLU A 129 1.94 28.20 -3.11
CA GLU A 129 1.19 28.97 -4.09
C GLU A 129 2.17 29.72 -5.01
N LEU A 130 1.91 29.66 -6.32
CA LEU A 130 2.57 30.49 -7.34
C LEU A 130 1.58 31.53 -7.85
N THR A 131 1.92 32.81 -7.71
CA THR A 131 1.18 33.95 -8.24
C THR A 131 1.94 34.60 -9.40
N LEU A 132 1.28 34.85 -10.53
CA LEU A 132 1.82 35.61 -11.66
C LEU A 132 1.36 37.08 -11.60
N ASP A 133 2.07 37.98 -12.27
CA ASP A 133 1.74 39.42 -12.35
C ASP A 133 0.37 39.71 -12.98
N SER A 134 -0.15 38.77 -13.77
CA SER A 134 -1.53 38.77 -14.27
C SER A 134 -2.60 38.54 -13.19
N GLY A 135 -2.21 38.15 -11.98
CA GLY A 135 -3.09 37.71 -10.90
C GLY A 135 -3.50 36.23 -10.98
N GLN A 136 -3.03 35.48 -11.98
CA GLN A 136 -3.25 34.03 -12.03
C GLN A 136 -2.49 33.31 -10.92
N MET A 137 -3.16 32.38 -10.26
CA MET A 137 -2.61 31.61 -9.14
C MET A 137 -2.68 30.10 -9.39
N ARG A 138 -1.69 29.36 -8.89
CA ARG A 138 -1.66 27.89 -8.92
C ARG A 138 -1.08 27.34 -7.63
N ILE A 139 -1.73 26.32 -7.08
CA ILE A 139 -1.21 25.54 -5.96
C ILE A 139 -0.28 24.44 -6.52
N MET A 140 0.89 24.34 -5.92
CA MET A 140 1.98 23.47 -6.32
C MET A 140 2.25 22.48 -5.18
N HIS A 141 1.94 21.21 -5.42
CA HIS A 141 2.15 20.13 -4.47
C HIS A 141 3.55 19.51 -4.61
N GLN A 142 3.99 18.75 -3.61
CA GLN A 142 5.22 17.97 -3.67
C GLN A 142 5.34 17.17 -4.98
N GLY A 143 6.50 17.26 -5.63
CA GLY A 143 6.78 16.67 -6.94
C GLY A 143 6.27 17.46 -8.15
N ASN A 144 5.52 18.56 -7.95
CA ASN A 144 5.14 19.44 -9.05
C ASN A 144 6.33 20.29 -9.51
N VAL A 145 6.37 20.57 -10.82
CA VAL A 145 7.44 21.34 -11.46
C VAL A 145 6.84 22.52 -12.22
N CYS A 146 7.31 23.72 -11.92
CA CYS A 146 7.04 24.94 -12.69
C CYS A 146 8.20 25.21 -13.63
N VAL A 147 7.88 25.50 -14.90
CA VAL A 147 8.84 26.00 -15.89
C VAL A 147 8.60 27.50 -16.07
N GLN A 148 9.40 28.33 -15.39
CA GLN A 148 9.27 29.78 -15.37
C GLN A 148 10.08 30.37 -16.53
N ARG A 149 9.42 31.07 -17.47
CA ARG A 149 10.04 31.56 -18.72
C ARG A 149 10.24 33.07 -18.68
N ALA A 150 11.14 33.52 -17.81
CA ALA A 150 11.39 34.94 -17.54
C ALA A 150 10.11 35.75 -17.26
N THR A 151 9.17 35.15 -16.52
CA THR A 151 7.87 35.72 -16.12
C THR A 151 7.93 36.25 -14.69
N ALA A 152 7.29 37.39 -14.42
CA ALA A 152 7.23 37.97 -13.09
C ALA A 152 6.33 37.13 -12.18
N HIS A 153 6.79 36.82 -10.97
CA HIS A 153 6.11 35.89 -10.09
C HIS A 153 6.41 36.08 -8.60
N LYS A 154 5.54 35.49 -7.78
CA LYS A 154 5.65 35.36 -6.33
C LYS A 154 5.35 33.91 -5.93
N TRP A 155 6.07 33.43 -4.93
CA TRP A 155 5.87 32.13 -4.28
C TRP A 155 5.53 32.31 -2.81
N GLU A 156 4.62 31.51 -2.29
CA GLU A 156 4.20 31.52 -0.89
C GLU A 156 4.13 30.10 -0.32
N ASN A 157 4.75 29.88 0.85
CA ASN A 157 4.67 28.60 1.55
C ASN A 157 3.37 28.49 2.35
N ILE A 158 2.41 27.76 1.81
CA ILE A 158 1.10 27.51 2.44
C ILE A 158 1.02 26.13 3.11
N THR A 159 2.15 25.48 3.35
CA THR A 159 2.23 24.12 3.90
C THR A 159 1.50 24.02 5.24
N TRP A 160 0.54 23.09 5.34
CA TRP A 160 -0.29 22.87 6.53
C TRP A 160 -0.95 24.15 7.07
N ASN A 161 -1.56 24.96 6.18
CA ASN A 161 -2.17 26.23 6.55
C ASN A 161 -1.16 27.18 7.22
N GLU A 162 0.01 27.32 6.57
CA GLU A 162 1.09 28.23 6.99
C GLU A 162 1.70 27.89 8.37
N THR A 163 1.63 26.63 8.80
CA THR A 163 2.17 26.20 10.10
C THR A 163 3.45 25.39 10.02
N MET A 164 3.83 24.93 8.83
CA MET A 164 5.01 24.09 8.62
C MET A 164 5.96 24.68 7.56
N PRO A 165 7.28 24.46 7.68
CA PRO A 165 8.23 24.87 6.65
C PRO A 165 8.05 24.05 5.36
N GLY A 166 8.57 24.58 4.26
CA GLY A 166 8.56 23.93 2.96
C GLY A 166 9.91 24.09 2.24
N ARG A 167 10.18 23.23 1.26
CA ARG A 167 11.42 23.22 0.49
C ARG A 167 11.15 23.17 -1.00
N MET A 168 11.87 24.03 -1.73
CA MET A 168 11.84 24.06 -3.18
C MET A 168 13.26 24.06 -3.77
N MET A 169 13.42 23.41 -4.92
CA MET A 169 14.64 23.42 -5.72
C MET A 169 14.43 24.24 -6.99
N TRP A 170 15.39 25.09 -7.34
CA TRP A 170 15.43 25.81 -8.60
C TRP A 170 16.66 25.45 -9.39
N ILE A 171 16.45 25.18 -10.68
CA ILE A 171 17.52 25.09 -11.67
C ILE A 171 17.32 26.24 -12.65
N LEU A 172 18.23 27.21 -12.64
CA LEU A 172 18.19 28.39 -13.50
C LEU A 172 19.18 28.20 -14.64
N LEU A 173 18.74 28.44 -15.87
CA LEU A 173 19.60 28.53 -17.05
C LEU A 173 19.49 29.93 -17.66
N ASP A 174 20.59 30.43 -18.22
CA ASP A 174 20.60 31.71 -18.93
C ASP A 174 19.62 31.70 -20.12
N ALA A 175 18.94 32.83 -20.32
CA ALA A 175 17.99 33.00 -21.43
C ALA A 175 18.33 34.25 -22.25
N LYS A 176 18.17 34.15 -23.58
CA LYS A 176 18.29 35.32 -24.45
C LYS A 176 17.23 36.37 -24.09
N GLU A 177 17.56 37.64 -24.29
CA GLU A 177 16.63 38.75 -24.07
C GLU A 177 15.31 38.53 -24.85
N LEU A 178 14.18 38.74 -24.16
CA LEU A 178 12.87 38.71 -24.77
C LEU A 178 12.59 40.07 -25.42
N THR A 179 12.50 40.11 -26.75
CA THR A 179 12.12 41.32 -27.48
C THR A 179 10.60 41.45 -27.52
N CYS A 180 10.09 42.56 -26.97
CA CYS A 180 8.72 43.03 -27.16
C CYS A 180 8.77 44.21 -28.15
N ASP A 181 7.76 44.39 -29.01
CA ASP A 181 7.77 45.39 -30.11
C ASP A 181 7.82 46.86 -29.62
N GLY A 182 7.72 47.10 -28.31
CA GLY A 182 7.99 48.39 -27.68
C GLY A 182 6.94 49.47 -27.94
N LEU A 183 5.83 49.14 -28.60
CA LEU A 183 4.80 50.10 -28.96
C LEU A 183 3.79 50.27 -27.82
N ARG A 184 3.73 51.46 -27.21
CA ARG A 184 2.63 51.84 -26.32
C ARG A 184 1.37 52.07 -27.16
N PRO A 185 0.25 51.36 -26.90
CA PRO A 185 -0.94 51.46 -27.74
C PRO A 185 -1.54 52.87 -27.65
N VAL A 186 -1.94 53.44 -28.80
CA VAL A 186 -2.57 54.76 -28.88
C VAL A 186 -4.09 54.60 -28.73
N CYS A 187 -4.72 55.35 -27.83
CA CYS A 187 -6.16 55.22 -27.60
C CYS A 187 -6.98 55.72 -28.82
N ARG A 188 -8.15 55.12 -29.04
CA ARG A 188 -9.01 55.38 -30.22
C ARG A 188 -9.41 56.86 -30.38
N SER A 189 -9.52 57.61 -29.29
CA SER A 189 -9.80 59.06 -29.31
C SER A 189 -8.63 59.89 -29.81
N CYS A 190 -7.39 59.60 -29.38
CA CYS A 190 -6.19 60.28 -29.84
C CYS A 190 -5.91 59.99 -31.32
N THR A 191 -6.16 58.75 -31.76
CA THR A 191 -6.10 58.37 -33.19
C THR A 191 -7.08 59.17 -34.04
N ARG A 192 -8.31 59.37 -33.56
CA ARG A 192 -9.33 60.14 -34.27
C ARG A 192 -9.03 61.64 -34.33
N LEU A 193 -8.47 62.20 -33.24
CA LEU A 193 -8.21 63.63 -33.10
C LEU A 193 -6.82 64.06 -33.61
N LYS A 194 -5.98 63.10 -34.04
CA LYS A 194 -4.59 63.34 -34.48
C LYS A 194 -3.75 64.12 -33.46
N VAL A 195 -3.94 63.81 -32.18
CA VAL A 195 -3.18 64.41 -31.07
C VAL A 195 -2.31 63.35 -30.40
N GLU A 196 -1.17 63.78 -29.87
CA GLU A 196 -0.24 62.92 -29.13
C GLU A 196 -0.90 62.36 -27.85
N CYS A 197 -0.84 61.05 -27.66
CA CYS A 197 -1.46 60.36 -26.54
C CYS A 197 -0.52 60.39 -25.32
N VAL A 198 -0.61 61.44 -24.51
CA VAL A 198 0.18 61.61 -23.29
C VAL A 198 -0.47 60.85 -22.13
N TYR A 199 0.14 59.74 -21.72
CA TYR A 199 -0.23 59.00 -20.51
C TYR A 199 0.35 59.72 -19.29
N ARG A 200 -0.48 60.43 -18.52
CA ARG A 200 -0.09 60.88 -17.15
C ARG A 200 -0.21 59.70 -16.20
N MET A 201 0.86 59.41 -15.47
CA MET A 201 0.85 58.44 -14.38
C MET A 201 -0.07 58.95 -13.26
N PRO A 202 -1.02 58.13 -12.75
CA PRO A 202 -1.80 58.50 -11.58
C PRO A 202 -0.89 58.55 -10.36
N THR A 203 -1.10 59.52 -9.47
CA THR A 203 -0.52 59.51 -8.13
C THR A 203 -1.05 58.31 -7.33
N ASP A 204 -0.27 57.84 -6.35
CA ASP A 204 -0.55 56.63 -5.57
C ASP A 204 -1.95 56.60 -4.93
N GLU A 205 -2.52 57.77 -4.61
CA GLU A 205 -3.89 57.90 -4.07
C GLU A 205 -4.98 57.41 -5.06
N ILE A 206 -4.86 57.74 -6.35
CA ILE A 206 -5.84 57.32 -7.37
C ILE A 206 -5.68 55.83 -7.67
N ARG A 207 -4.45 55.32 -7.58
CA ARG A 207 -4.18 53.89 -7.76
C ARG A 207 -4.81 53.07 -6.62
N GLN A 208 -4.69 53.52 -5.37
CA GLN A 208 -5.32 52.89 -4.22
C GLN A 208 -6.85 52.92 -4.31
N GLU A 209 -7.44 54.04 -4.75
CA GLU A 209 -8.89 54.17 -4.89
C GLU A 209 -9.44 53.29 -6.02
N TYR A 210 -8.69 53.16 -7.13
CA TYR A 210 -9.03 52.28 -8.25
C TYR A 210 -8.87 50.79 -7.91
N GLU A 211 -7.79 50.41 -7.22
CA GLU A 211 -7.58 49.04 -6.72
C GLU A 211 -8.69 48.65 -5.72
N GLY A 212 -9.02 49.53 -4.78
CA GLY A 212 -10.09 49.29 -3.80
C GLY A 212 -11.50 49.29 -4.39
N ALA A 213 -11.74 49.98 -5.51
CA ALA A 213 -13.01 49.90 -6.24
C ALA A 213 -13.12 48.58 -7.03
N ARG A 214 -12.01 48.14 -7.65
CA ARG A 214 -11.93 46.91 -8.44
C ARG A 214 -12.05 45.66 -7.56
N GLU A 215 -11.47 45.65 -6.37
CA GLU A 215 -11.65 44.57 -5.39
C GLU A 215 -13.11 44.45 -4.93
N ARG A 216 -13.77 45.59 -4.67
CA ARG A 216 -15.19 45.61 -4.32
C ARG A 216 -16.05 45.08 -5.45
N GLU A 217 -15.83 45.51 -6.68
CA GLU A 217 -16.56 45.02 -7.86
C GLU A 217 -16.36 43.52 -8.08
N SER A 218 -15.12 43.02 -7.93
CA SER A 218 -14.79 41.59 -8.01
C SER A 218 -15.52 40.77 -6.94
N THR A 219 -15.55 41.28 -5.71
CA THR A 219 -16.22 40.63 -4.58
C THR A 219 -17.73 40.52 -4.82
N TYR A 220 -18.35 41.58 -5.33
CA TYR A 220 -19.78 41.57 -5.67
C TYR A 220 -20.10 40.64 -6.85
N ALA A 221 -19.26 40.64 -7.89
CA ALA A 221 -19.44 39.77 -9.05
C ALA A 221 -19.34 38.29 -8.67
N GLU A 222 -18.36 37.93 -7.84
CA GLU A 222 -18.16 36.55 -7.41
C GLU A 222 -19.27 36.05 -6.47
N LEU A 223 -19.74 36.91 -5.55
CA LEU A 223 -20.89 36.60 -4.71
C LEU A 223 -22.18 36.43 -5.54
N PHE A 224 -22.34 37.23 -6.61
CA PHE A 224 -23.49 37.11 -7.51
C PHE A 224 -23.47 35.82 -8.33
N GLU A 225 -22.31 35.41 -8.85
CA GLU A 225 -22.18 34.11 -9.55
C GLU A 225 -22.44 32.94 -8.60
N LEU A 226 -21.98 33.01 -7.35
CA LEU A 226 -22.29 31.99 -6.35
C LEU A 226 -23.79 31.91 -6.06
N LEU A 227 -24.48 33.04 -5.90
CA LEU A 227 -25.93 33.05 -5.68
C LEU A 227 -26.74 32.39 -6.81
N LYS A 228 -26.21 32.30 -8.03
CA LYS A 228 -26.87 31.59 -9.16
C LYS A 228 -26.80 30.07 -9.05
N VAL A 229 -25.77 29.54 -8.40
CA VAL A 229 -25.48 28.10 -8.33
C VAL A 229 -25.74 27.50 -6.94
N MET A 230 -25.93 28.34 -5.92
CA MET A 230 -26.26 27.94 -4.56
C MET A 230 -27.68 27.35 -4.47
N SER A 231 -27.90 26.51 -3.45
CA SER A 231 -29.23 25.99 -3.13
C SER A 231 -30.15 27.13 -2.65
N ASP A 232 -31.47 26.99 -2.86
CA ASP A 232 -32.45 28.01 -2.43
C ASP A 232 -32.34 28.36 -0.94
N LYS A 233 -31.97 27.37 -0.10
CA LYS A 233 -31.80 27.54 1.34
C LYS A 233 -30.57 28.39 1.67
N ASP A 234 -29.46 28.15 0.98
CA ASP A 234 -28.19 28.85 1.21
C ASP A 234 -28.21 30.25 0.58
N ALA A 235 -28.89 30.41 -0.56
CA ALA A 235 -29.15 31.71 -1.17
C ALA A 235 -30.02 32.59 -0.24
N ALA A 236 -31.06 32.02 0.39
CA ALA A 236 -31.91 32.73 1.34
C ALA A 236 -31.15 33.18 2.61
N GLU A 237 -30.25 32.34 3.13
CA GLU A 237 -29.40 32.68 4.28
C GLU A 237 -28.34 33.74 3.92
N THR A 238 -27.73 33.63 2.75
CA THR A 238 -26.79 34.63 2.21
C THR A 238 -27.48 35.99 2.05
N LEU A 239 -28.71 36.01 1.52
CA LEU A 239 -29.52 37.22 1.39
C LEU A 239 -29.92 37.81 2.76
N ARG A 240 -30.19 36.96 3.75
CA ARG A 240 -30.47 37.40 5.13
C ARG A 240 -29.26 38.12 5.74
N ARG A 241 -28.05 37.60 5.53
CA ARG A 241 -26.80 38.19 6.02
C ARG A 241 -26.46 39.51 5.33
N LEU A 242 -26.70 39.60 4.02
CA LEU A 242 -26.61 40.86 3.28
C LEU A 242 -27.57 41.90 3.86
N ARG A 243 -28.82 41.53 4.14
CA ARG A 243 -29.83 42.43 4.74
C ARG A 243 -29.52 42.83 6.18
N SER A 244 -28.75 42.04 6.92
CA SER A 244 -28.29 42.41 8.27
C SER A 244 -27.08 43.35 8.27
N GLY A 245 -26.60 43.78 7.10
CA GLY A 245 -25.50 44.74 6.98
C GLY A 245 -24.10 44.13 7.09
N MET A 246 -23.97 42.81 6.93
CA MET A 246 -22.67 42.15 6.85
C MET A 246 -22.02 42.42 5.49
N ASP A 247 -20.71 42.67 5.49
CA ASP A 247 -19.99 43.01 4.27
C ASP A 247 -19.89 41.82 3.30
N ALA A 248 -19.87 42.13 2.00
CA ALA A 248 -19.92 41.10 0.96
C ALA A 248 -18.67 40.20 0.93
N ALA A 249 -17.50 40.70 1.34
CA ALA A 249 -16.27 39.92 1.37
C ALA A 249 -16.28 38.86 2.47
N SER A 250 -16.76 39.21 3.67
CA SER A 250 -16.95 38.29 4.78
C SER A 250 -17.98 37.21 4.45
N ILE A 251 -19.09 37.58 3.80
CA ILE A 251 -20.10 36.62 3.36
C ILE A 251 -19.51 35.65 2.33
N LEU A 252 -18.79 36.17 1.34
CA LEU A 252 -18.13 35.38 0.29
C LEU A 252 -17.10 34.40 0.88
N SER A 253 -16.29 34.85 1.83
CA SER A 253 -15.34 34.02 2.57
C SER A 253 -16.03 32.90 3.35
N HIS A 254 -17.12 33.21 4.08
CA HIS A 254 -17.89 32.19 4.80
C HIS A 254 -18.50 31.13 3.88
N VAL A 255 -19.02 31.53 2.71
CA VAL A 255 -19.60 30.61 1.72
C VAL A 255 -18.51 29.74 1.08
N LYS A 256 -17.37 30.34 0.67
CA LYS A 256 -16.23 29.60 0.10
C LYS A 256 -15.63 28.62 1.09
N ASN A 257 -15.42 29.02 2.34
CA ASN A 257 -14.90 28.14 3.39
C ASN A 257 -15.86 26.96 3.67
N GLY A 258 -17.17 27.21 3.64
CA GLY A 258 -18.17 26.13 3.70
C GLY A 258 -18.09 25.18 2.50
N HIS A 259 -17.89 25.69 1.29
CA HIS A 259 -17.78 24.90 0.06
C HIS A 259 -16.47 24.10 -0.05
N LEU A 260 -15.35 24.67 0.43
CA LEU A 260 -14.03 24.01 0.46
C LEU A 260 -14.03 22.82 1.43
N LEU A 261 -14.68 22.95 2.59
CA LEU A 261 -14.89 21.83 3.52
C LEU A 261 -15.73 20.71 2.88
N ILE A 262 -16.70 21.06 2.02
CA ILE A 262 -17.47 20.09 1.24
C ILE A 262 -16.60 19.44 0.16
N GLN A 263 -15.79 20.20 -0.59
CA GLN A 263 -14.89 19.65 -1.62
C GLN A 263 -13.77 18.77 -1.06
N LEU A 264 -13.20 19.13 0.09
CA LEU A 264 -12.24 18.29 0.83
C LEU A 264 -12.90 17.03 1.44
N SER A 265 -14.23 17.01 1.54
CA SER A 265 -15.00 15.83 1.95
C SER A 265 -15.40 14.90 0.80
N LEU A 266 -15.17 15.30 -0.47
CA LEU A 266 -15.46 14.46 -1.63
C LEU A 266 -14.38 13.39 -1.78
N SER A 267 -14.77 12.12 -1.78
CA SER A 267 -13.84 10.99 -1.96
C SER A 267 -13.44 10.87 -3.43
N ALA A 268 -12.16 10.52 -3.71
CA ALA A 268 -11.66 10.24 -5.05
C ALA A 268 -12.54 9.23 -5.80
N ASP A 269 -12.58 9.27 -7.14
CA ASP A 269 -13.37 8.33 -7.96
C ASP A 269 -13.03 6.88 -7.59
N THR A 270 -14.00 6.22 -6.98
CA THR A 270 -13.86 4.90 -6.37
C THR A 270 -14.06 3.77 -7.38
N THR A 271 -14.34 4.05 -8.65
CA THR A 271 -14.59 3.02 -9.68
C THR A 271 -13.33 2.54 -10.42
N ARG A 272 -12.15 3.00 -9.98
CA ARG A 272 -10.85 2.76 -10.61
C ARG A 272 -10.55 1.27 -10.81
N ARG A 273 -10.20 0.91 -12.06
CA ARG A 273 -9.64 -0.39 -12.46
C ARG A 273 -8.11 -0.30 -12.50
N TYR A 274 -7.42 -1.35 -12.05
CA TYR A 274 -5.95 -1.42 -12.13
C TYR A 274 -5.52 -2.13 -13.41
N GLU A 275 -4.70 -1.46 -14.22
CA GLU A 275 -4.18 -2.01 -15.47
C GLU A 275 -2.92 -2.85 -15.24
N PHE A 276 -2.80 -3.93 -16.00
CA PHE A 276 -1.62 -4.79 -15.95
C PHE A 276 -0.37 -4.05 -16.45
N PRO A 277 0.80 -4.26 -15.82
CA PRO A 277 1.99 -3.45 -16.04
C PRO A 277 2.72 -3.69 -17.36
N TYR A 278 2.46 -4.80 -18.06
CA TYR A 278 3.19 -5.21 -19.26
C TYR A 278 2.26 -5.59 -20.41
N ILE A 279 1.42 -6.62 -20.23
CA ILE A 279 0.38 -7.01 -21.20
C ILE A 279 -0.98 -6.65 -20.59
N SER A 280 -1.73 -5.78 -21.26
CA SER A 280 -3.03 -5.26 -20.80
C SER A 280 -4.18 -6.28 -20.85
N VAL A 281 -3.97 -7.43 -21.50
CA VAL A 281 -4.94 -8.52 -21.62
C VAL A 281 -4.53 -9.75 -20.79
N ILE A 282 -5.48 -10.63 -20.51
CA ILE A 282 -5.20 -11.95 -19.92
C ILE A 282 -4.32 -12.75 -20.89
N PRO A 283 -3.17 -13.28 -20.46
CA PRO A 283 -2.32 -14.11 -21.31
C PRO A 283 -3.06 -15.34 -21.88
N SER A 284 -2.77 -15.68 -23.13
CA SER A 284 -3.46 -16.76 -23.85
C SER A 284 -3.29 -18.13 -23.18
N HIS A 285 -2.17 -18.40 -22.53
CA HIS A 285 -1.93 -19.66 -21.81
C HIS A 285 -2.84 -19.87 -20.60
N LEU A 286 -3.51 -18.82 -20.11
CA LEU A 286 -4.48 -18.92 -19.02
C LEU A 286 -5.90 -19.22 -19.50
N VAL A 287 -6.15 -19.05 -20.80
CA VAL A 287 -7.47 -19.21 -21.41
C VAL A 287 -7.65 -20.67 -21.79
N ILE A 288 -8.03 -21.48 -20.81
CA ILE A 288 -8.31 -22.92 -20.97
C ILE A 288 -9.79 -23.23 -20.71
N PRO A 289 -10.37 -24.23 -21.39
CA PRO A 289 -11.72 -24.70 -21.07
C PRO A 289 -11.82 -25.14 -19.59
N GLY A 290 -12.82 -24.62 -18.88
CA GLY A 290 -13.05 -24.94 -17.47
C GLY A 290 -12.28 -24.09 -16.45
N ASN A 291 -11.68 -22.97 -16.88
CA ASN A 291 -11.14 -21.97 -15.95
C ASN A 291 -12.28 -21.18 -15.25
N MET A 292 -12.75 -21.72 -14.13
CA MET A 292 -13.89 -21.20 -13.35
C MET A 292 -13.78 -19.75 -12.88
N TYR A 293 -12.58 -19.16 -12.88
CA TYR A 293 -12.39 -17.77 -12.45
C TYR A 293 -12.57 -16.78 -13.59
N LEU A 294 -12.36 -17.18 -14.85
CA LEU A 294 -12.59 -16.32 -16.01
C LEU A 294 -14.08 -16.13 -16.30
N ASP A 295 -14.92 -17.08 -15.91
CA ASP A 295 -16.40 -17.02 -16.00
C ASP A 295 -17.06 -16.39 -14.76
N SER A 296 -16.28 -15.70 -13.91
CA SER A 296 -16.77 -15.10 -12.67
C SER A 296 -17.33 -13.69 -12.86
N LEU A 297 -18.23 -13.28 -11.96
CA LEU A 297 -18.73 -11.89 -11.93
C LEU A 297 -17.60 -10.87 -11.80
N LEU A 298 -16.55 -11.21 -11.04
CA LEU A 298 -15.39 -10.35 -10.90
C LEU A 298 -14.64 -10.16 -12.22
N SER A 299 -14.41 -11.24 -12.96
CA SER A 299 -13.79 -11.22 -14.29
C SER A 299 -14.58 -10.35 -15.26
N HIS A 300 -15.90 -10.55 -15.32
CA HIS A 300 -16.78 -9.75 -16.17
C HIS A 300 -16.83 -8.26 -15.77
N ALA A 301 -16.67 -7.95 -14.48
CA ALA A 301 -16.66 -6.57 -13.99
C ALA A 301 -15.30 -5.86 -14.15
N THR A 302 -14.18 -6.59 -14.22
CA THR A 302 -12.82 -6.02 -14.29
C THR A 302 -12.22 -6.01 -15.69
N LEU A 303 -12.49 -7.02 -16.52
CA LEU A 303 -11.87 -7.17 -17.83
C LEU A 303 -12.59 -6.37 -18.92
N PRO A 304 -11.85 -5.81 -19.91
CA PRO A 304 -12.47 -5.13 -21.05
C PRO A 304 -13.25 -6.11 -21.94
N ALA A 305 -14.26 -5.60 -22.66
CA ALA A 305 -15.13 -6.41 -23.51
C ALA A 305 -14.35 -7.20 -24.59
N SER A 306 -13.28 -6.59 -25.14
CA SER A 306 -12.37 -7.24 -26.09
C SER A 306 -11.67 -8.47 -25.51
N ALA A 307 -11.26 -8.42 -24.24
CA ALA A 307 -10.64 -9.56 -23.56
C ALA A 307 -11.66 -10.67 -23.26
N LEU A 308 -12.88 -10.30 -22.87
CA LEU A 308 -13.97 -11.27 -22.66
C LEU A 308 -14.35 -11.99 -23.96
N HIS A 309 -14.38 -11.27 -25.09
CA HIS A 309 -14.65 -11.85 -26.39
C HIS A 309 -13.53 -12.81 -26.83
N ALA A 310 -12.27 -12.46 -26.60
CA ALA A 310 -11.13 -13.34 -26.86
C ALA A 310 -11.19 -14.63 -26.02
N ILE A 311 -11.61 -14.54 -24.76
CA ILE A 311 -11.82 -15.70 -23.88
C ILE A 311 -12.92 -16.61 -24.44
N GLN A 312 -14.05 -16.04 -24.88
CA GLN A 312 -15.16 -16.81 -25.46
C GLN A 312 -14.79 -17.51 -26.77
N GLN A 313 -14.02 -16.85 -27.64
CA GLN A 313 -13.55 -17.45 -28.90
C GLN A 313 -12.54 -18.57 -28.67
N ALA A 314 -11.59 -18.40 -27.74
CA ALA A 314 -10.61 -19.44 -27.40
C ALA A 314 -11.24 -20.64 -26.66
N GLY A 315 -12.32 -20.42 -25.91
CA GLY A 315 -13.07 -21.48 -25.22
C GLY A 315 -13.97 -22.33 -26.13
N ASN A 316 -14.28 -21.88 -27.36
CA ASN A 316 -15.19 -22.57 -28.27
C ASN A 316 -14.70 -22.52 -29.75
N PRO A 317 -13.76 -23.40 -30.16
CA PRO A 317 -13.17 -23.39 -31.50
C PRO A 317 -14.15 -23.71 -32.65
N SER A 318 -15.35 -24.19 -32.34
CA SER A 318 -16.36 -24.67 -33.29
C SER A 318 -17.38 -23.60 -33.72
N ALA A 319 -17.34 -22.39 -33.17
CA ALA A 319 -18.19 -21.27 -33.59
C ALA A 319 -17.52 -20.43 -34.70
N THR A 320 -17.18 -21.07 -35.82
CA THR A 320 -16.76 -20.35 -37.02
C THR A 320 -17.98 -19.97 -37.85
N GLY A 321 -18.27 -18.67 -37.89
CA GLY A 321 -19.01 -18.04 -38.99
C GLY A 321 -20.29 -17.33 -38.55
N GLU A 322 -20.19 -16.03 -38.26
CA GLU A 322 -21.17 -15.04 -38.73
C GLU A 322 -20.60 -13.61 -38.65
N GLN A 323 -20.29 -13.09 -39.84
CA GLN A 323 -20.15 -11.69 -40.29
C GLN A 323 -19.53 -10.62 -39.38
N MET A 324 -18.25 -10.29 -39.67
CA MET A 324 -17.68 -8.96 -39.42
C MET A 324 -18.44 -7.91 -40.23
N THR A 325 -19.16 -7.02 -39.55
CA THR A 325 -19.46 -5.68 -40.08
C THR A 325 -18.51 -4.69 -39.41
N GLN A 326 -17.70 -4.02 -40.23
CA GLN A 326 -16.87 -2.89 -39.82
C GLN A 326 -17.80 -1.72 -39.46
N GLY A 327 -18.07 -1.55 -38.17
CA GLY A 327 -18.61 -0.33 -37.59
C GLY A 327 -17.66 0.14 -36.51
N GLU A 328 -17.29 1.42 -36.53
CA GLU A 328 -16.53 2.08 -35.46
C GLU A 328 -17.30 1.95 -34.14
N THR A 329 -17.01 0.92 -33.35
CA THR A 329 -17.56 0.80 -32.00
C THR A 329 -16.71 1.62 -31.07
N VAL A 330 -17.25 2.77 -30.65
CA VAL A 330 -16.82 3.47 -29.44
C VAL A 330 -16.83 2.45 -28.30
N ASP A 331 -15.70 2.33 -27.59
CA ASP A 331 -15.48 1.41 -26.48
C ASP A 331 -16.38 1.80 -25.28
N HIS A 332 -17.65 1.39 -25.34
CA HIS A 332 -18.53 1.43 -24.19
C HIS A 332 -18.16 0.23 -23.31
N GLY A 333 -17.46 0.49 -22.21
CA GLY A 333 -17.21 -0.51 -21.17
C GLY A 333 -18.51 -1.20 -20.71
N PRO A 334 -18.42 -2.36 -20.03
CA PRO A 334 -19.61 -3.12 -19.62
C PRO A 334 -20.58 -2.25 -18.83
N ASP A 335 -21.88 -2.39 -19.10
CA ASP A 335 -22.94 -1.60 -18.45
C ASP A 335 -22.85 -1.80 -16.93
N THR A 336 -22.41 -0.76 -16.23
CA THR A 336 -22.08 -0.84 -14.79
C THR A 336 -23.32 -0.89 -13.90
N SER A 337 -24.53 -0.71 -14.46
CA SER A 337 -25.79 -0.74 -13.71
C SER A 337 -26.12 -2.10 -13.09
N ASP A 338 -25.59 -3.18 -13.65
CA ASP A 338 -26.00 -4.55 -13.31
C ASP A 338 -25.15 -5.18 -12.20
N TYR A 339 -24.04 -4.54 -11.83
CA TYR A 339 -23.10 -5.06 -10.84
C TYR A 339 -23.29 -4.41 -9.48
N HIS A 340 -23.28 -5.26 -8.44
CA HIS A 340 -23.25 -4.79 -7.06
C HIS A 340 -21.95 -4.00 -6.78
N ILE A 341 -22.03 -2.93 -5.97
CA ILE A 341 -20.92 -1.97 -5.72
C ILE A 341 -19.61 -2.65 -5.30
N THR A 342 -19.69 -3.81 -4.63
CA THR A 342 -18.52 -4.62 -4.22
C THR A 342 -17.65 -5.07 -5.39
N TYR A 343 -18.22 -5.26 -6.58
CA TYR A 343 -17.49 -5.63 -7.80
C TYR A 343 -16.96 -4.42 -8.57
N LEU A 344 -17.44 -3.22 -8.25
CA LEU A 344 -17.10 -1.98 -8.96
C LEU A 344 -16.06 -1.15 -8.22
N VAL A 345 -16.01 -1.25 -6.89
CA VAL A 345 -15.16 -0.44 -6.03
C VAL A 345 -14.14 -1.33 -5.31
N PRO A 346 -12.84 -0.96 -5.26
CA PRO A 346 -11.83 -1.75 -4.57
C PRO A 346 -12.13 -1.85 -3.07
N TYR A 347 -11.84 -3.01 -2.50
CA TYR A 347 -11.98 -3.33 -1.08
C TYR A 347 -11.47 -2.23 -0.12
N HIS A 348 -10.30 -1.63 -0.39
CA HIS A 348 -9.72 -0.60 0.48
C HIS A 348 -10.42 0.76 0.46
N ALA A 349 -11.30 1.01 -0.51
CA ALA A 349 -12.09 2.23 -0.49
C ALA A 349 -13.19 2.17 0.57
N ALA A 350 -13.61 0.97 0.99
CA ALA A 350 -14.56 0.81 2.08
C ALA A 350 -13.90 0.99 3.44
N ARG A 351 -14.72 1.42 4.41
CA ARG A 351 -14.35 1.47 5.83
C ARG A 351 -15.15 0.44 6.63
N MET A 352 -14.54 -0.10 7.67
CA MET A 352 -15.25 -0.88 8.68
C MET A 352 -16.21 0.03 9.46
N VAL A 353 -17.42 -0.46 9.73
CA VAL A 353 -18.43 0.24 10.55
C VAL A 353 -18.65 -0.56 11.83
N GLU A 354 -18.16 -0.04 12.95
CA GLU A 354 -18.23 -0.71 14.26
C GLU A 354 -18.45 0.31 15.41
N PRO A 355 -19.71 0.63 15.76
CA PRO A 355 -20.04 1.70 16.69
C PRO A 355 -19.47 1.54 18.11
N ILE A 356 -19.16 0.31 18.55
CA ILE A 356 -18.60 0.09 19.89
C ILE A 356 -17.18 0.66 20.01
N VAL A 357 -16.45 0.76 18.89
CA VAL A 357 -15.07 1.29 18.86
C VAL A 357 -15.02 2.77 19.26
N ASP A 358 -16.07 3.54 18.99
CA ASP A 358 -16.14 4.97 19.34
C ASP A 358 -16.05 5.24 20.86
N ARG A 359 -16.33 4.22 21.68
CA ARG A 359 -16.29 4.30 23.15
C ARG A 359 -14.91 3.97 23.73
N ILE A 360 -14.00 3.45 22.91
CA ILE A 360 -12.68 2.95 23.35
C ILE A 360 -11.69 4.11 23.48
N LYS A 361 -10.87 4.06 24.54
CA LYS A 361 -9.77 4.99 24.83
C LYS A 361 -8.45 4.26 24.97
N ALA A 362 -7.33 4.94 24.74
CA ALA A 362 -6.00 4.32 24.71
C ALA A 362 -5.37 4.05 26.08
N ARG A 363 -5.48 5.01 27.00
CA ARG A 363 -4.79 5.00 28.30
C ARG A 363 -5.01 3.76 29.20
N PRO A 364 -6.10 2.95 29.08
CA PRO A 364 -6.21 1.69 29.81
C PRO A 364 -5.44 0.50 29.19
N TRP A 365 -5.10 0.57 27.90
CA TRP A 365 -4.70 -0.61 27.12
C TRP A 365 -3.27 -0.58 26.61
N THR A 366 -2.70 0.60 26.39
CA THR A 366 -1.34 0.73 25.89
C THR A 366 -0.65 1.96 26.46
N ARG A 367 0.67 1.85 26.60
CA ARG A 367 1.58 2.96 26.96
C ARG A 367 2.30 3.56 25.74
N VAL A 368 2.12 2.96 24.56
CA VAL A 368 2.85 3.35 23.34
C VAL A 368 2.26 4.62 22.73
N ILE A 369 0.94 4.72 22.69
CA ILE A 369 0.21 5.88 22.16
C ILE A 369 -0.77 6.43 23.19
N SER A 370 -1.11 7.71 23.04
CA SER A 370 -2.17 8.36 23.81
C SER A 370 -3.31 8.93 22.95
N ASP A 371 -3.18 8.81 21.62
CA ASP A 371 -4.17 9.25 20.64
C ASP A 371 -5.29 8.20 20.50
N ASP A 372 -6.48 8.55 20.99
CA ASP A 372 -7.69 7.72 20.90
C ASP A 372 -8.16 7.53 19.45
N GLN A 373 -7.97 8.52 18.57
CA GLN A 373 -8.38 8.42 17.17
C GLN A 373 -7.48 7.44 16.40
N LEU A 374 -6.16 7.55 16.60
CA LEU A 374 -5.21 6.59 16.03
C LEU A 374 -5.51 5.18 16.53
N LEU A 375 -5.75 5.00 17.84
CA LEU A 375 -6.10 3.69 18.39
C LEU A 375 -7.33 3.08 17.72
N ARG A 376 -8.43 3.84 17.63
CA ARG A 376 -9.69 3.37 17.03
C ARG A 376 -9.49 2.96 15.58
N ARG A 377 -8.73 3.76 14.83
CA ARG A 377 -8.37 3.46 13.44
C ARG A 377 -7.58 2.15 13.34
N LEU A 378 -6.63 1.91 14.23
CA LEU A 378 -5.84 0.67 14.26
C LEU A 378 -6.67 -0.55 14.66
N ILE A 379 -7.61 -0.41 15.60
CA ILE A 379 -8.57 -1.48 15.94
C ILE A 379 -9.39 -1.87 14.70
N CYS A 380 -9.94 -0.88 13.99
CA CYS A 380 -10.66 -1.13 12.76
C CYS A 380 -9.76 -1.76 11.67
N ALA A 381 -8.54 -1.27 11.49
CA ALA A 381 -7.58 -1.84 10.55
C ALA A 381 -7.27 -3.31 10.86
N TYR A 382 -7.07 -3.66 12.14
CA TYR A 382 -6.85 -5.05 12.57
C TYR A 382 -8.02 -5.96 12.20
N PHE A 383 -9.25 -5.58 12.56
CA PHE A 383 -10.42 -6.42 12.30
C PHE A 383 -10.79 -6.48 10.80
N TYR A 384 -10.34 -5.51 10.01
CA TYR A 384 -10.69 -5.40 8.59
C TYR A 384 -9.66 -6.04 7.65
N TYR A 385 -8.36 -6.01 7.95
CA TYR A 385 -7.32 -6.61 7.09
C TYR A 385 -6.60 -7.83 7.72
N PRO A 386 -5.85 -7.75 8.84
CA PRO A 386 -5.16 -8.92 9.39
C PRO A 386 -6.08 -10.00 9.96
N HIS A 387 -7.15 -9.63 10.67
CA HIS A 387 -8.01 -10.60 11.35
C HIS A 387 -8.68 -11.61 10.41
N PRO A 388 -9.22 -11.21 9.23
CA PRO A 388 -9.66 -12.18 8.23
C PRO A 388 -8.57 -13.15 7.76
N CYS A 389 -7.29 -12.76 7.76
CA CYS A 389 -6.17 -13.64 7.38
C CYS A 389 -5.65 -14.51 8.54
N GLY A 390 -5.83 -14.05 9.78
CA GLY A 390 -5.42 -14.69 11.03
C GLY A 390 -6.45 -14.46 12.14
N PRO A 391 -7.52 -15.27 12.21
CA PRO A 391 -8.68 -15.01 13.07
C PRO A 391 -8.44 -15.48 14.52
N PHE A 392 -7.56 -14.79 15.24
CA PHE A 392 -7.12 -15.22 16.56
C PHE A 392 -8.01 -14.76 17.72
N ILE A 393 -8.84 -13.74 17.50
CA ILE A 393 -9.66 -13.09 18.54
C ILE A 393 -11.14 -13.20 18.17
N GLN A 394 -12.01 -13.58 19.11
CA GLN A 394 -13.45 -13.41 18.89
C GLN A 394 -13.78 -11.91 19.01
N LYS A 395 -14.04 -11.24 17.88
CA LYS A 395 -14.17 -9.78 17.76
C LYS A 395 -15.12 -9.17 18.79
N ASP A 396 -16.33 -9.70 18.90
CA ASP A 396 -17.38 -9.05 19.68
C ASP A 396 -17.11 -9.13 21.18
N LEU A 397 -16.61 -10.27 21.68
CA LEU A 397 -16.21 -10.44 23.08
C LEU A 397 -15.05 -9.52 23.43
N PHE A 398 -14.05 -9.45 22.56
CA PHE A 398 -12.90 -8.57 22.73
C PHE A 398 -13.31 -7.09 22.79
N LEU A 399 -14.07 -6.62 21.79
CA LEU A 399 -14.50 -5.21 21.73
C LEU A 399 -15.44 -4.82 22.87
N LYS A 400 -16.33 -5.73 23.30
CA LYS A 400 -17.20 -5.51 24.47
C LYS A 400 -16.39 -5.29 25.74
N ASP A 401 -15.41 -6.15 26.00
CA ASP A 401 -14.55 -6.03 27.17
C ASP A 401 -13.63 -4.81 27.08
N MET A 402 -13.08 -4.54 25.90
CA MET A 402 -12.23 -3.38 25.66
C MET A 402 -12.96 -2.05 25.92
N ALA A 403 -14.21 -1.92 25.46
CA ALA A 403 -15.04 -0.74 25.70
C ALA A 403 -15.51 -0.65 27.17
N ALA A 404 -15.69 -1.78 27.84
CA ALA A 404 -16.10 -1.83 29.25
C ALA A 404 -14.95 -1.69 30.24
N GLY A 405 -13.68 -1.67 29.79
CA GLY A 405 -12.51 -1.67 30.67
C GLY A 405 -12.31 -3.00 31.42
N LYS A 406 -12.86 -4.11 30.90
CA LYS A 406 -12.79 -5.44 31.52
C LYS A 406 -11.67 -6.25 30.90
N THR A 407 -10.97 -7.05 31.71
CA THR A 407 -9.78 -7.77 31.28
C THR A 407 -9.98 -9.26 31.00
N ARG A 408 -11.23 -9.70 30.85
CA ARG A 408 -11.57 -11.13 30.78
C ARG A 408 -11.28 -11.71 29.39
N PHE A 409 -11.64 -11.00 28.33
CA PHE A 409 -11.39 -11.35 26.93
C PHE A 409 -10.50 -10.33 26.21
N CYS A 410 -10.06 -9.27 26.89
CA CYS A 410 -9.20 -8.22 26.37
C CYS A 410 -8.14 -7.84 27.41
N THR A 411 -6.86 -8.16 27.20
CA THR A 411 -5.76 -7.74 28.08
C THR A 411 -4.86 -6.72 27.40
N SER A 412 -4.08 -5.96 28.18
CA SER A 412 -3.08 -5.04 27.59
C SER A 412 -2.07 -5.79 26.72
N LEU A 413 -1.65 -7.00 27.11
CA LEU A 413 -0.80 -7.87 26.28
C LEU A 413 -1.45 -8.14 24.92
N LEU A 414 -2.70 -8.61 24.91
CA LEU A 414 -3.43 -8.90 23.68
C LEU A 414 -3.62 -7.66 22.80
N VAL A 415 -3.94 -6.51 23.40
CA VAL A 415 -4.09 -5.25 22.66
C VAL A 415 -2.78 -4.83 22.01
N ASN A 416 -1.65 -4.84 22.72
CA ASN A 416 -0.37 -4.42 22.13
C ASN A 416 0.11 -5.40 21.05
N ALA A 417 -0.09 -6.71 21.23
CA ALA A 417 0.19 -7.70 20.18
C ALA A 417 -0.68 -7.44 18.94
N MET A 418 -1.99 -7.23 19.11
CA MET A 418 -2.93 -6.91 18.04
C MET A 418 -2.53 -5.62 17.30
N LEU A 419 -2.19 -4.56 18.04
CA LEU A 419 -1.81 -3.27 17.45
C LEU A 419 -0.49 -3.37 16.68
N SER A 420 0.48 -4.16 17.14
CA SER A 420 1.73 -4.39 16.40
C SER A 420 1.49 -4.97 15.00
N LEU A 421 0.48 -5.84 14.86
CA LEU A 421 0.06 -6.39 13.58
C LEU A 421 -0.81 -5.42 12.78
N ALA A 422 -1.67 -4.65 13.44
CA ALA A 422 -2.55 -3.67 12.81
C ALA A 422 -1.78 -2.60 12.02
N ILE A 423 -0.63 -2.16 12.54
CA ILE A 423 0.24 -1.15 11.91
C ILE A 423 0.64 -1.58 10.48
N GLN A 424 0.82 -2.89 10.23
CA GLN A 424 1.19 -3.39 8.91
C GLN A 424 0.14 -3.11 7.82
N SER A 425 -1.11 -2.84 8.22
CA SER A 425 -2.22 -2.50 7.32
C SER A 425 -2.53 -0.99 7.27
N ALA A 426 -1.84 -0.15 8.03
CA ALA A 426 -2.04 1.30 8.08
C ALA A 426 -1.13 2.01 7.06
N LEU A 427 -1.64 2.22 5.85
CA LEU A 427 -0.86 2.72 4.70
C LEU A 427 -0.20 4.09 4.93
N ASP A 428 -0.80 4.92 5.78
CA ASP A 428 -0.33 6.26 6.11
C ASP A 428 0.76 6.28 7.20
N ILE A 429 1.06 5.14 7.82
CA ILE A 429 2.12 5.02 8.82
C ILE A 429 3.45 4.65 8.12
N PRO A 430 4.50 5.48 8.25
CA PRO A 430 5.81 5.20 7.68
C PRO A 430 6.50 4.04 8.39
N ASP A 431 7.49 3.43 7.73
CA ASP A 431 8.37 2.38 8.29
C ASP A 431 7.66 1.18 8.94
N ARG A 432 6.39 0.94 8.60
CA ARG A 432 5.55 -0.10 9.22
C ARG A 432 6.06 -1.53 9.03
N SER A 433 6.84 -1.81 7.98
CA SER A 433 7.49 -3.11 7.77
C SER A 433 8.82 -3.26 8.50
N LYS A 434 9.42 -2.15 8.99
CA LYS A 434 10.75 -2.12 9.60
C LYS A 434 10.67 -2.38 11.11
N MET A 435 10.46 -3.66 11.45
CA MET A 435 10.25 -4.08 12.84
C MET A 435 11.50 -4.08 13.72
N TRP A 436 12.67 -3.71 13.17
CA TRP A 436 13.93 -3.52 13.89
C TRP A 436 14.23 -2.05 14.20
N LEU A 437 13.51 -1.10 13.57
CA LEU A 437 13.66 0.31 13.87
C LEU A 437 12.93 0.67 15.17
N PHE A 438 13.68 1.08 16.19
CA PHE A 438 13.17 1.39 17.52
C PHE A 438 12.08 2.46 17.54
N GLU A 439 12.15 3.44 16.62
CA GLU A 439 11.17 4.52 16.52
C GLU A 439 9.87 4.10 15.83
N SER A 440 9.87 2.98 15.10
CA SER A 440 8.67 2.53 14.40
C SER A 440 7.59 2.09 15.39
N LEU A 441 6.33 2.45 15.10
CA LEU A 441 5.21 2.01 15.94
C LEU A 441 5.09 0.48 15.98
N SER A 442 5.42 -0.20 14.87
CA SER A 442 5.49 -1.67 14.81
C SER A 442 6.44 -2.23 15.88
N TYR A 443 7.66 -1.70 15.97
CA TYR A 443 8.62 -2.11 16.99
C TYR A 443 8.10 -1.81 18.40
N ARG A 444 7.63 -0.58 18.65
CA ARG A 444 7.23 -0.13 19.99
C ARG A 444 6.06 -0.94 20.56
N PHE A 445 5.04 -1.23 19.75
CA PHE A 445 3.93 -2.11 20.16
C PHE A 445 4.39 -3.53 20.41
N MET A 446 5.25 -4.08 19.55
CA MET A 446 5.79 -5.43 19.74
C MET A 446 6.68 -5.51 20.99
N ALA A 447 7.50 -4.49 21.26
CA ALA A 447 8.34 -4.41 22.46
C ALA A 447 7.48 -4.34 23.73
N GLU A 448 6.42 -3.54 23.74
CA GLU A 448 5.48 -3.49 24.87
C GLU A 448 4.72 -4.82 25.03
N ALA A 449 4.32 -5.48 23.94
CA ALA A 449 3.71 -6.80 23.99
C ALA A 449 4.67 -7.84 24.61
N ARG A 450 5.96 -7.86 24.23
CA ARG A 450 6.97 -8.74 24.84
C ARG A 450 7.19 -8.43 26.32
N ARG A 451 7.30 -7.16 26.69
CA ARG A 451 7.44 -6.74 28.10
C ARG A 451 6.25 -7.19 28.95
N LEU A 452 5.03 -7.10 28.41
CA LEU A 452 3.81 -7.57 29.06
C LEU A 452 3.73 -9.09 29.09
N TRP A 453 4.23 -9.78 28.05
CA TRP A 453 4.31 -11.23 28.00
C TRP A 453 5.16 -11.78 29.15
N ASP A 454 6.32 -11.19 29.43
CA ASP A 454 7.19 -11.61 30.53
C ASP A 454 6.54 -11.48 31.91
N ILE A 455 5.57 -10.55 32.05
CA ILE A 455 4.83 -10.34 33.30
C ILE A 455 3.59 -11.24 33.38
N GLU A 456 2.81 -11.32 32.31
CA GLU A 456 1.53 -12.05 32.28
C GLU A 456 1.73 -13.57 32.16
N SER A 457 2.78 -14.03 31.47
CA SER A 457 3.05 -15.47 31.33
C SER A 457 3.42 -16.16 32.65
N CYS A 458 3.83 -15.40 33.67
CA CYS A 458 4.06 -15.90 35.03
C CYS A 458 2.78 -15.96 35.88
N LYS A 459 1.64 -15.46 35.39
CA LYS A 459 0.34 -15.49 36.09
C LYS A 459 -0.47 -16.72 35.67
N GLU A 460 -1.71 -16.80 36.16
CA GLU A 460 -2.67 -17.83 35.74
C GLU A 460 -2.92 -17.80 34.22
N SER A 461 -2.91 -18.99 33.61
CA SER A 461 -3.23 -19.19 32.20
C SER A 461 -4.59 -18.58 31.85
N SER A 462 -4.65 -17.81 30.76
CA SER A 462 -5.90 -17.19 30.29
C SER A 462 -6.06 -17.30 28.76
N ILE A 463 -7.30 -17.22 28.28
CA ILE A 463 -7.61 -17.24 26.83
C ILE A 463 -6.90 -16.08 26.09
N PRO A 464 -6.95 -14.82 26.56
CA PRO A 464 -6.22 -13.72 25.93
C PRO A 464 -4.71 -13.97 25.79
N THR A 465 -4.09 -14.68 26.74
CA THR A 465 -2.66 -15.03 26.66
C THR A 465 -2.38 -15.97 25.47
N ILE A 466 -3.24 -16.96 25.21
CA ILE A 466 -3.13 -17.84 24.03
C ILE A 466 -3.31 -17.02 22.75
N GLN A 467 -4.30 -16.14 22.71
CA GLN A 467 -4.58 -15.30 21.54
C GLN A 467 -3.40 -14.34 21.24
N ALA A 468 -2.80 -13.75 22.27
CA ALA A 468 -1.63 -12.90 22.13
C ALA A 468 -0.43 -13.68 21.61
N ALA A 469 -0.20 -14.89 22.14
CA ALA A 469 0.86 -15.79 21.67
C ALA A 469 0.72 -16.11 20.18
N MET A 470 -0.50 -16.39 19.71
CA MET A 470 -0.77 -16.66 18.30
C MET A 470 -0.52 -15.41 17.42
N ILE A 471 -0.94 -14.22 17.85
CA ILE A 471 -0.69 -12.98 17.11
C ILE A 471 0.80 -12.66 17.04
N ILE A 472 1.54 -12.80 18.15
CA ILE A 472 2.99 -12.59 18.17
C ILE A 472 3.65 -13.60 17.25
N SER A 473 3.28 -14.89 17.36
CA SER A 473 3.76 -15.98 16.50
C SER A 473 3.56 -15.66 15.02
N TYR A 474 2.36 -15.24 14.64
CA TYR A 474 1.99 -14.87 13.29
C TYR A 474 2.81 -13.67 12.79
N THR A 475 2.90 -12.62 13.61
CA THR A 475 3.58 -11.37 13.25
C THR A 475 5.08 -11.59 13.07
N THR A 476 5.76 -12.30 13.98
CA THR A 476 7.20 -12.56 13.84
C THR A 476 7.51 -13.47 12.67
N THR A 477 6.66 -14.48 12.41
CA THR A 477 6.80 -15.37 11.24
C THR A 477 6.70 -14.61 9.93
N ASN A 478 5.71 -13.73 9.78
CA ASN A 478 5.52 -12.92 8.56
C ASN A 478 6.61 -11.85 8.37
N ASN A 479 7.51 -11.68 9.33
CA ASN A 479 8.64 -10.78 9.21
C ASN A 479 10.00 -11.51 9.28
N GLY A 480 10.05 -12.81 8.98
CA GLY A 480 11.32 -13.55 8.83
C GLY A 480 11.94 -14.04 10.14
N MET A 481 11.21 -13.97 11.27
CA MET A 481 11.62 -14.48 12.58
C MET A 481 10.79 -15.71 12.99
N ASP A 482 10.62 -16.68 12.10
CA ASP A 482 9.77 -17.86 12.33
C ASP A 482 10.23 -18.76 13.46
N GLN A 483 11.52 -18.77 13.82
CA GLN A 483 11.98 -19.49 15.02
C GLN A 483 11.41 -18.86 16.29
N VAL A 484 11.44 -17.53 16.40
CA VAL A 484 10.77 -16.80 17.48
C VAL A 484 9.26 -17.07 17.43
N GLY A 485 8.68 -17.05 16.23
CA GLY A 485 7.26 -17.36 16.03
C GLY A 485 6.87 -18.77 16.51
N ALA A 486 7.73 -19.76 16.28
CA ALA A 486 7.53 -21.14 16.74
C ALA A 486 7.55 -21.25 18.27
N LEU A 487 8.40 -20.47 18.97
CA LEU A 487 8.43 -20.45 20.44
C LEU A 487 7.10 -19.98 21.03
N TYR A 488 6.53 -18.89 20.51
CA TYR A 488 5.23 -18.39 20.97
C TYR A 488 4.08 -19.36 20.62
N LEU A 489 4.13 -20.02 19.46
CA LEU A 489 3.16 -21.08 19.13
C LEU A 489 3.25 -22.25 20.12
N THR A 490 4.46 -22.70 20.45
CA THR A 490 4.67 -23.76 21.45
C THR A 490 4.10 -23.36 22.81
N ARG A 491 4.33 -22.12 23.25
CA ARG A 491 3.71 -21.60 24.49
C ARG A 491 2.19 -21.55 24.41
N ALA A 492 1.62 -21.13 23.29
CA ALA A 492 0.17 -21.15 23.08
C ALA A 492 -0.41 -22.57 23.26
N LEU A 493 0.29 -23.57 22.72
CA LEU A 493 -0.08 -24.99 22.84
C LEU A 493 0.02 -25.48 24.29
N GLU A 494 1.07 -25.15 25.02
CA GLU A 494 1.24 -25.49 26.44
C GLU A 494 0.12 -24.90 27.31
N ILE A 495 -0.17 -23.61 27.13
CA ILE A 495 -1.24 -22.92 27.86
C ILE A 495 -2.60 -23.54 27.50
N SER A 496 -2.83 -23.87 26.22
CA SER A 496 -4.09 -24.50 25.80
C SER A 496 -4.33 -25.86 26.45
N ARG A 497 -3.28 -26.64 26.71
CA ARG A 497 -3.37 -27.91 27.44
C ARG A 497 -3.69 -27.68 28.92
N SER A 498 -3.07 -26.68 29.54
CA SER A 498 -3.37 -26.32 30.94
C SER A 498 -4.82 -25.87 31.16
N LEU A 499 -5.45 -25.28 30.13
CA LEU A 499 -6.84 -24.85 30.16
C LEU A 499 -7.84 -25.90 29.65
N ASP A 500 -7.37 -27.11 29.31
CA ASP A 500 -8.15 -28.17 28.65
C ASP A 500 -8.97 -27.65 27.45
N LEU A 501 -8.33 -26.82 26.61
CA LEU A 501 -9.02 -26.10 25.54
C LEU A 501 -9.54 -27.02 24.42
N PHE A 502 -8.93 -28.21 24.28
CA PHE A 502 -9.30 -29.23 23.29
C PHE A 502 -10.18 -30.35 23.88
N GLY A 503 -10.45 -30.32 25.19
CA GLY A 503 -11.32 -31.27 25.87
C GLY A 503 -12.80 -31.03 25.58
N SER A 504 -13.65 -31.79 26.27
CA SER A 504 -15.11 -31.69 26.18
C SER A 504 -15.73 -30.79 27.27
N ALA A 505 -14.90 -30.14 28.08
CA ALA A 505 -15.36 -29.25 29.14
C ALA A 505 -16.17 -28.07 28.58
N THR A 506 -17.41 -27.95 29.07
CA THR A 506 -18.31 -26.82 28.78
C THR A 506 -18.62 -26.08 30.08
N HIS A 507 -19.01 -24.81 29.96
CA HIS A 507 -19.38 -23.94 31.06
C HIS A 507 -20.81 -23.42 30.83
N PRO A 508 -21.85 -24.26 31.09
CA PRO A 508 -23.24 -23.92 30.78
C PRO A 508 -23.77 -22.63 31.43
N GLY A 509 -23.15 -22.20 32.54
CA GLY A 509 -23.46 -20.94 33.21
C GLY A 509 -22.80 -19.70 32.61
N ASP A 510 -21.96 -19.86 31.58
CA ASP A 510 -21.12 -18.79 31.02
C ASP A 510 -20.91 -18.97 29.49
N PRO A 511 -21.94 -18.67 28.68
CA PRO A 511 -21.90 -18.92 27.23
C PRO A 511 -20.83 -18.11 26.50
N ASP A 512 -20.45 -16.93 27.03
CA ASP A 512 -19.36 -16.12 26.47
C ASP A 512 -18.00 -16.80 26.68
N LEU A 513 -17.80 -17.49 27.82
CA LEU A 513 -16.60 -18.28 28.05
C LEU A 513 -16.51 -19.44 27.07
N ASP A 514 -17.60 -20.19 26.92
CA ASP A 514 -17.66 -21.32 25.98
C ASP A 514 -17.40 -20.87 24.55
N LYS A 515 -18.00 -19.74 24.13
CA LYS A 515 -17.74 -19.11 22.84
C LYS A 515 -16.26 -18.76 22.66
N ALA A 516 -15.64 -18.11 23.65
CA ALA A 516 -14.22 -17.75 23.59
C ALA A 516 -13.30 -18.97 23.54
N ARG A 517 -13.61 -20.02 24.32
CA ARG A 517 -12.86 -21.28 24.37
C ARG A 517 -12.90 -21.98 23.01
N VAL A 518 -14.11 -22.22 22.48
CA VAL A 518 -14.31 -22.90 21.20
C VAL A 518 -13.65 -22.12 20.06
N PHE A 519 -13.86 -20.80 20.00
CA PHE A 519 -13.24 -19.97 18.96
C PHE A 519 -11.71 -20.05 19.01
N THR A 520 -11.12 -19.93 20.21
CA THR A 520 -9.66 -19.98 20.39
C THR A 520 -9.08 -21.37 20.10
N ALA A 521 -9.78 -22.45 20.46
CA ALA A 521 -9.36 -23.82 20.15
C ALA A 521 -9.23 -24.04 18.64
N TRP A 522 -10.24 -23.61 17.87
CA TRP A 522 -10.25 -23.73 16.42
C TRP A 522 -9.27 -22.79 15.73
N ALA A 523 -9.07 -21.58 16.25
CA ALA A 523 -8.04 -20.66 15.77
C ALA A 523 -6.64 -21.25 15.96
N LEU A 524 -6.34 -21.80 17.14
CA LEU A 524 -5.06 -22.45 17.44
C LEU A 524 -4.84 -23.69 16.60
N TYR A 525 -5.87 -24.54 16.42
CA TYR A 525 -5.81 -25.70 15.53
C TYR A 525 -5.50 -25.31 14.08
N SER A 526 -6.17 -24.28 13.57
CA SER A 526 -5.96 -23.75 12.22
C SER A 526 -4.55 -23.23 12.05
N TRP A 527 -4.08 -22.38 12.98
CA TRP A 527 -2.75 -21.78 12.89
C TRP A 527 -1.64 -22.81 12.98
N GLN A 528 -1.68 -23.72 13.96
CA GLN A 528 -0.66 -24.75 14.08
C GLN A 528 -0.60 -25.68 12.86
N ALA A 529 -1.76 -26.00 12.25
CA ALA A 529 -1.82 -26.85 11.07
C ALA A 529 -1.13 -26.18 9.90
N LEU A 530 -1.50 -24.93 9.62
CA LEU A 530 -0.89 -24.14 8.56
C LEU A 530 0.60 -23.91 8.78
N PHE A 531 0.98 -23.46 9.98
CA PHE A 531 2.35 -23.15 10.32
C PHE A 531 3.24 -24.38 10.13
N ASN A 532 2.92 -25.51 10.77
CA ASN A 532 3.79 -26.68 10.66
C ASN A 532 3.80 -27.29 9.26
N PHE A 533 2.66 -27.32 8.56
CA PHE A 533 2.59 -27.78 7.17
C PHE A 533 3.50 -26.94 6.25
N SER A 534 3.47 -25.61 6.39
CA SER A 534 4.27 -24.69 5.55
C SER A 534 5.77 -24.80 5.78
N PHE A 535 6.20 -25.37 6.92
CA PHE A 535 7.60 -25.60 7.27
C PHE A 535 8.02 -27.07 7.12
N PHE A 536 7.18 -27.91 6.53
CA PHE A 536 7.39 -29.36 6.36
C PHE A 536 7.63 -30.10 7.69
N ARG A 537 6.84 -29.75 8.70
CA ARG A 537 6.91 -30.32 10.05
C ARG A 537 5.61 -31.06 10.41
N PRO A 538 5.67 -32.11 11.24
CA PRO A 538 4.46 -32.76 11.73
C PRO A 538 3.65 -31.78 12.60
N PRO A 539 2.32 -31.75 12.45
CA PRO A 539 1.50 -30.89 13.28
C PRO A 539 1.45 -31.42 14.73
N PRO A 540 1.68 -30.57 15.75
CA PRO A 540 1.61 -30.97 17.16
C PRO A 540 0.20 -31.36 17.62
N ILE A 541 -0.85 -30.94 16.90
CA ILE A 541 -2.23 -31.34 17.18
C ILE A 541 -2.76 -32.19 16.03
N ALA A 542 -2.93 -33.49 16.28
CA ALA A 542 -3.38 -34.43 15.27
C ALA A 542 -4.89 -34.35 14.97
N LYS A 543 -5.71 -34.15 16.01
CA LYS A 543 -7.17 -34.18 15.92
C LYS A 543 -7.78 -32.78 16.10
N PRO A 544 -8.86 -32.44 15.39
CA PRO A 544 -9.56 -31.18 15.59
C PRO A 544 -10.15 -31.09 17.02
N PRO A 545 -10.51 -29.88 17.49
CA PRO A 545 -11.22 -29.70 18.76
C PRO A 545 -12.50 -30.55 18.84
N VAL A 546 -12.78 -31.09 20.02
CA VAL A 546 -13.96 -31.95 20.28
C VAL A 546 -15.25 -31.14 20.19
N LEU A 547 -15.26 -29.93 20.74
CA LEU A 547 -16.42 -29.04 20.68
C LEU A 547 -16.54 -28.42 19.28
N LEU A 548 -17.69 -28.65 18.65
CA LEU A 548 -17.98 -28.16 17.31
C LEU A 548 -18.32 -26.67 17.32
N ARG A 549 -17.95 -25.99 16.24
CA ARG A 549 -18.38 -24.62 15.98
C ARG A 549 -19.83 -24.64 15.47
N PRO A 550 -20.64 -23.61 15.77
CA PRO A 550 -21.97 -23.45 15.18
C PRO A 550 -21.93 -23.32 13.65
N ASP A 551 -23.00 -23.70 12.97
CA ASP A 551 -23.14 -23.46 11.52
C ASP A 551 -23.24 -21.96 11.22
N ALA A 552 -22.46 -21.41 10.27
CA ALA A 552 -22.46 -19.99 9.95
C ALA A 552 -23.77 -19.52 9.28
N ASN A 553 -24.54 -20.43 8.68
CA ASN A 553 -25.87 -20.13 8.16
C ASN A 553 -26.90 -20.00 9.29
N LEU A 554 -26.73 -20.77 10.37
CA LEU A 554 -27.68 -20.82 11.49
C LEU A 554 -27.33 -19.81 12.59
N SER A 555 -26.05 -19.54 12.82
CA SER A 555 -25.55 -18.67 13.90
C SER A 555 -24.42 -17.74 13.41
N PRO A 556 -24.67 -16.88 12.41
CA PRO A 556 -23.65 -15.97 11.86
C PRO A 556 -23.05 -15.01 12.90
N GLU A 557 -23.83 -14.58 13.89
CA GLU A 557 -23.41 -13.72 15.01
C GLU A 557 -22.37 -14.36 15.93
N TRP A 558 -22.20 -15.69 15.86
CA TRP A 558 -21.17 -16.37 16.63
C TRP A 558 -19.75 -15.96 16.16
N TYR A 559 -19.59 -15.70 14.86
CA TYR A 559 -18.28 -15.49 14.23
C TYR A 559 -17.73 -14.07 14.34
N GLY A 560 -18.54 -13.10 14.79
CA GLY A 560 -18.14 -11.70 14.85
C GLY A 560 -18.01 -11.08 13.46
N GLU A 561 -19.14 -11.00 12.74
CA GLU A 561 -19.19 -10.44 11.39
C GLU A 561 -18.59 -9.03 11.31
N VAL A 562 -17.93 -8.76 10.19
CA VAL A 562 -17.33 -7.47 9.88
C VAL A 562 -18.20 -6.78 8.82
N TRP A 563 -18.65 -5.58 9.17
CA TRP A 563 -19.49 -4.76 8.32
C TRP A 563 -18.67 -3.65 7.71
N MET A 564 -18.83 -3.45 6.41
CA MET A 564 -18.12 -2.41 5.67
C MET A 564 -19.07 -1.52 4.89
N GLN A 565 -18.64 -0.28 4.67
CA GLN A 565 -19.40 0.72 3.93
C GLN A 565 -18.50 1.40 2.91
N TYR A 566 -18.93 1.39 1.65
CA TYR A 566 -18.25 2.12 0.59
C TYR A 566 -18.60 3.62 0.64
N PRO A 567 -17.71 4.50 0.15
CA PRO A 567 -18.01 5.93 0.05
C PRO A 567 -19.29 6.17 -0.77
N HIS A 568 -20.01 7.25 -0.43
CA HIS A 568 -21.21 7.69 -1.15
C HIS A 568 -22.38 6.69 -1.19
N THR A 569 -22.34 5.59 -0.44
CA THR A 569 -23.46 4.66 -0.31
C THR A 569 -23.86 4.44 1.15
N PRO A 570 -25.17 4.50 1.49
CA PRO A 570 -25.62 4.18 2.85
C PRO A 570 -25.59 2.66 3.14
N THR A 571 -25.46 1.84 2.09
CA THR A 571 -25.53 0.38 2.18
C THR A 571 -24.33 -0.20 2.91
N ARG A 572 -24.60 -1.05 3.91
CA ARG A 572 -23.59 -1.82 4.63
C ARG A 572 -23.49 -3.21 4.02
N ASN A 573 -22.27 -3.64 3.74
CA ASN A 573 -21.97 -4.93 3.14
C ASN A 573 -21.30 -5.84 4.19
N ARG A 574 -21.63 -7.13 4.13
CA ARG A 574 -21.01 -8.16 4.99
C ARG A 574 -19.75 -8.70 4.32
N LEU A 575 -18.75 -9.06 5.11
CA LEU A 575 -17.58 -9.80 4.61
C LEU A 575 -17.80 -11.31 4.51
N HIS A 576 -18.92 -11.81 5.05
CA HIS A 576 -19.20 -13.24 5.15
C HIS A 576 -18.10 -13.97 5.93
N LEU A 577 -17.62 -13.36 7.03
CA LEU A 577 -16.48 -13.87 7.78
C LEU A 577 -16.76 -15.28 8.33
N GLY A 578 -17.97 -15.55 8.81
CA GLY A 578 -18.34 -16.88 9.32
C GLY A 578 -18.18 -17.99 8.28
N HIS A 579 -18.70 -17.78 7.06
CA HIS A 579 -18.55 -18.72 5.94
C HIS A 579 -17.07 -18.94 5.60
N LYS A 580 -16.27 -17.86 5.53
CA LYS A 580 -14.84 -17.98 5.23
C LYS A 580 -14.09 -18.75 6.32
N LEU A 581 -14.36 -18.50 7.59
CA LEU A 581 -13.72 -19.20 8.71
C LEU A 581 -14.09 -20.69 8.76
N GLN A 582 -15.31 -21.03 8.38
CA GLN A 582 -15.72 -22.42 8.27
C GLN A 582 -14.94 -23.16 7.17
N ALA A 583 -14.95 -22.60 5.96
CA ALA A 583 -14.25 -23.17 4.80
C ALA A 583 -12.73 -23.23 5.03
N GLU A 584 -12.13 -22.19 5.60
CA GLU A 584 -10.70 -22.18 5.91
C GLU A 584 -10.31 -23.32 6.85
N VAL A 585 -11.03 -23.50 7.96
CA VAL A 585 -10.71 -24.58 8.91
C VAL A 585 -10.86 -25.97 8.31
N GLN A 586 -11.82 -26.18 7.40
CA GLN A 586 -11.94 -27.45 6.68
C GLN A 586 -10.71 -27.69 5.79
N LEU A 587 -10.22 -26.66 5.10
CA LEU A 587 -8.99 -26.75 4.31
C LEU A 587 -7.77 -27.04 5.20
N ARG A 588 -7.71 -26.39 6.36
CA ARG A 588 -6.65 -26.59 7.38
C ARG A 588 -6.66 -28.00 7.94
N HIS A 589 -7.83 -28.61 8.09
CA HIS A 589 -7.95 -30.00 8.50
C HIS A 589 -7.32 -30.94 7.46
N ILE A 590 -7.56 -30.70 6.16
CA ILE A 590 -6.91 -31.46 5.07
C ILE A 590 -5.39 -31.26 5.10
N MET A 591 -4.92 -30.02 5.28
CA MET A 591 -3.49 -29.73 5.45
C MET A 591 -2.88 -30.46 6.66
N ASN A 592 -3.59 -30.49 7.79
CA ASN A 592 -3.16 -31.16 9.00
C ASN A 592 -3.03 -32.68 8.79
N GLU A 593 -4.04 -33.31 8.18
CA GLU A 593 -3.98 -34.73 7.84
C GLU A 593 -2.81 -35.04 6.90
N LEU A 594 -2.63 -34.25 5.84
CA LEU A 594 -1.52 -34.43 4.91
C LEU A 594 -0.17 -34.25 5.61
N GLY A 595 -0.06 -33.25 6.50
CA GLY A 595 1.14 -33.01 7.31
C GLY A 595 1.49 -34.18 8.23
N ILE A 596 0.50 -34.84 8.85
CA ILE A 596 0.72 -36.05 9.65
C ILE A 596 1.25 -37.19 8.76
N LEU A 597 0.61 -37.39 7.60
CA LEU A 597 0.98 -38.45 6.68
C LEU A 597 2.40 -38.28 6.11
N MET A 598 2.82 -37.03 5.91
CA MET A 598 4.10 -36.72 5.26
C MET A 598 5.26 -36.51 6.22
N PHE A 599 5.01 -35.90 7.38
CA PHE A 599 6.07 -35.44 8.27
C PHE A 599 6.08 -36.13 9.64
N GLY A 600 5.17 -37.08 9.90
CA GLY A 600 5.09 -37.81 11.16
C GLY A 600 6.11 -38.95 11.31
N ASP A 601 6.13 -39.58 12.48
CA ASP A 601 7.10 -40.62 12.90
C ASP A 601 7.18 -41.84 11.98
N SER A 602 6.13 -42.09 11.18
CA SER A 602 6.05 -43.19 10.22
C SER A 602 6.17 -42.71 8.77
N SER A 603 7.06 -41.73 8.49
CA SER A 603 7.25 -41.11 7.17
C SER A 603 7.50 -42.17 6.09
N ARG A 604 6.41 -42.60 5.46
CA ARG A 604 6.37 -43.61 4.42
C ARG A 604 5.73 -43.01 3.19
N PRO A 605 6.10 -43.46 1.98
CA PRO A 605 5.41 -43.05 0.78
C PRO A 605 3.90 -43.24 0.94
N LEU A 606 3.12 -42.25 0.50
CA LEU A 606 1.65 -42.29 0.59
C LEU A 606 1.11 -43.54 -0.12
N THR A 607 0.17 -44.22 0.53
CA THR A 607 -0.53 -45.35 -0.10
C THR A 607 -1.52 -44.85 -1.14
N LEU A 608 -1.88 -45.70 -2.09
CA LEU A 608 -2.88 -45.38 -3.11
C LEU A 608 -4.21 -44.90 -2.51
N ASP A 609 -4.69 -45.55 -1.45
CA ASP A 609 -5.95 -45.17 -0.79
C ASP A 609 -5.85 -43.82 -0.06
N GLN A 610 -4.67 -43.49 0.49
CA GLN A 610 -4.42 -42.17 1.09
C GLN A 610 -4.42 -41.07 0.03
N ILE A 611 -3.77 -41.30 -1.12
CA ILE A 611 -3.76 -40.35 -2.25
C ILE A 611 -5.20 -40.10 -2.75
N VAL A 612 -5.96 -41.15 -3.02
CA VAL A 612 -7.35 -41.04 -3.48
C VAL A 612 -8.22 -40.36 -2.43
N GLY A 613 -8.03 -40.68 -1.15
CA GLY A 613 -8.76 -40.09 -0.02
C GLY A 613 -8.53 -38.57 0.10
N ILE A 614 -7.27 -38.12 0.03
CA ILE A 614 -6.95 -36.68 0.09
C ILE A 614 -7.49 -35.95 -1.13
N LYS A 615 -7.33 -36.50 -2.35
CA LYS A 615 -7.89 -35.90 -3.57
C LYS A 615 -9.40 -35.69 -3.45
N LYS A 616 -10.14 -36.71 -3.00
CA LYS A 616 -11.59 -36.63 -2.79
C LYS A 616 -11.97 -35.56 -1.77
N LYS A 617 -11.20 -35.40 -0.68
CA LYS A 617 -11.43 -34.34 0.32
C LYS A 617 -11.21 -32.94 -0.26
N LEU A 618 -10.18 -32.76 -1.09
CA LEU A 618 -9.93 -31.49 -1.80
C LEU A 618 -11.08 -31.14 -2.76
N ASP A 619 -11.59 -32.10 -3.51
CA ASP A 619 -12.73 -31.89 -4.41
C ASP A 619 -14.00 -31.59 -3.63
N SER A 620 -14.28 -32.38 -2.59
CA SER A 620 -15.45 -32.19 -1.73
C SER A 620 -15.43 -30.83 -1.03
N TRP A 621 -14.26 -30.34 -0.64
CA TRP A 621 -14.10 -29.00 -0.06
C TRP A 621 -14.53 -27.92 -1.06
N LYS A 622 -14.04 -28.00 -2.30
CA LYS A 622 -14.35 -27.04 -3.36
C LYS A 622 -15.84 -27.07 -3.72
N ASP A 623 -16.40 -28.27 -3.90
CA ASP A 623 -17.79 -28.45 -4.28
C ASP A 623 -18.77 -28.07 -3.15
N GLY A 624 -18.32 -28.14 -1.90
CA GLY A 624 -19.09 -27.82 -0.70
C GLY A 624 -19.06 -26.35 -0.26
N LEU A 625 -18.41 -25.45 -1.01
CA LEU A 625 -18.33 -24.04 -0.64
C LEU A 625 -19.71 -23.36 -0.67
N PRO A 626 -20.00 -22.44 0.27
CA PRO A 626 -21.23 -21.65 0.24
C PRO A 626 -21.23 -20.68 -0.96
N GLU A 627 -22.42 -20.23 -1.38
CA GLU A 627 -22.61 -19.40 -2.58
C GLU A 627 -21.67 -18.17 -2.65
N CYS A 628 -21.46 -17.47 -1.53
CA CYS A 628 -20.58 -16.29 -1.48
C CYS A 628 -19.09 -16.61 -1.69
N LEU A 629 -18.68 -17.87 -1.51
CA LEU A 629 -17.31 -18.36 -1.72
C LEU A 629 -17.18 -19.21 -2.98
N GLN A 630 -18.24 -19.34 -3.79
CA GLN A 630 -18.13 -20.02 -5.08
C GLN A 630 -17.33 -19.14 -6.05
N PRO A 631 -16.49 -19.72 -6.94
CA PRO A 631 -15.66 -18.97 -7.89
C PRO A 631 -16.41 -17.89 -8.67
N LYS A 632 -17.67 -18.18 -9.04
CA LYS A 632 -18.56 -17.26 -9.76
C LYS A 632 -18.79 -15.93 -9.02
N ASN A 633 -18.82 -15.96 -7.68
CA ASN A 633 -19.23 -14.86 -6.82
C ASN A 633 -18.07 -14.21 -6.04
N LEU A 634 -16.84 -14.72 -6.15
CA LEU A 634 -15.71 -14.19 -5.40
C LEU A 634 -15.49 -12.69 -5.68
N VAL A 635 -15.25 -11.92 -4.61
CA VAL A 635 -15.10 -10.47 -4.74
C VAL A 635 -14.17 -9.84 -3.71
N PHE A 636 -13.99 -10.43 -2.52
CA PHE A 636 -13.12 -9.84 -1.50
C PHE A 636 -11.74 -10.49 -1.47
N PRO A 637 -10.68 -9.74 -1.11
CA PRO A 637 -9.34 -10.27 -0.92
C PRO A 637 -9.31 -11.54 -0.08
N LEU A 638 -10.01 -11.57 1.06
CA LEU A 638 -10.04 -12.74 1.95
C LEU A 638 -10.67 -14.00 1.31
N HIS A 639 -11.57 -13.82 0.34
CA HIS A 639 -12.20 -14.94 -0.39
C HIS A 639 -11.26 -15.44 -1.48
N LEU A 640 -10.65 -14.52 -2.24
CA LEU A 640 -9.63 -14.85 -3.23
C LEU A 640 -8.45 -15.56 -2.59
N SER A 641 -7.97 -15.08 -1.44
CA SER A 641 -6.86 -15.67 -0.68
C SER A 641 -7.18 -17.07 -0.14
N LEU A 642 -8.46 -17.42 0.06
CA LEU A 642 -8.87 -18.78 0.39
C LEU A 642 -8.69 -19.73 -0.81
N HIS A 643 -9.09 -19.28 -2.01
CA HIS A 643 -8.93 -20.04 -3.25
C HIS A 643 -7.46 -20.17 -3.67
N VAL A 644 -6.68 -19.11 -3.45
CA VAL A 644 -5.22 -19.14 -3.59
C VAL A 644 -4.60 -20.27 -2.77
N GLN A 645 -4.95 -20.36 -1.48
CA GLN A 645 -4.43 -21.42 -0.60
C GLN A 645 -4.88 -22.81 -1.03
N TYR A 646 -6.12 -22.95 -1.52
CA TYR A 646 -6.60 -24.19 -2.10
C TYR A 646 -5.77 -24.61 -3.33
N GLN A 647 -5.54 -23.70 -4.28
CA GLN A 647 -4.75 -24.03 -5.48
C GLN A 647 -3.31 -24.39 -5.12
N GLN A 648 -2.70 -23.68 -4.18
CA GLN A 648 -1.35 -24.02 -3.69
C GLN A 648 -1.29 -25.41 -3.05
N LEU A 649 -2.31 -25.78 -2.26
CA LEU A 649 -2.40 -27.12 -1.68
C LEU A 649 -2.58 -28.19 -2.76
N VAL A 650 -3.42 -27.95 -3.77
CA VAL A 650 -3.61 -28.85 -4.92
C VAL A 650 -2.29 -29.01 -5.68
N MET A 651 -1.60 -27.90 -5.98
CA MET A 651 -0.31 -27.92 -6.66
C MET A 651 0.72 -28.78 -5.91
N GLY A 652 0.92 -28.49 -4.62
CA GLY A 652 1.86 -29.23 -3.80
C GLY A 652 1.48 -30.71 -3.67
N PHE A 653 0.19 -31.02 -3.51
CA PHE A 653 -0.29 -32.39 -3.44
C PHE A 653 -0.10 -33.15 -4.76
N MET A 654 -0.37 -32.53 -5.91
CA MET A 654 -0.15 -33.18 -7.21
C MET A 654 1.34 -33.41 -7.50
N GLN A 655 2.24 -32.52 -7.06
CA GLN A 655 3.69 -32.76 -7.14
C GLN A 655 4.11 -34.02 -6.35
N ILE A 656 3.51 -34.26 -5.18
CA ILE A 656 3.73 -35.50 -4.41
C ILE A 656 3.23 -36.71 -5.22
N VAL A 657 2.04 -36.63 -5.82
CA VAL A 657 1.46 -37.72 -6.62
C VAL A 657 2.36 -38.07 -7.81
N LEU A 658 2.87 -37.07 -8.53
CA LEU A 658 3.76 -37.25 -9.68
C LEU A 658 5.09 -37.93 -9.33
N LYS A 659 5.62 -37.66 -8.14
CA LYS A 659 6.84 -38.32 -7.62
C LYS A 659 6.56 -39.69 -6.99
N SER A 660 5.30 -40.07 -6.83
CA SER A 660 4.93 -41.36 -6.25
C SER A 660 5.02 -42.50 -7.28
N LYS A 661 5.26 -43.72 -6.80
CA LYS A 661 5.16 -44.94 -7.63
C LYS A 661 3.76 -45.23 -8.19
N HIS A 662 2.76 -44.45 -7.76
CA HIS A 662 1.37 -44.65 -8.10
C HIS A 662 0.88 -43.71 -9.21
N LYS A 663 1.70 -42.79 -9.74
CA LYS A 663 1.28 -41.75 -10.69
C LYS A 663 0.42 -42.27 -11.87
N ASP A 664 0.77 -43.44 -12.42
CA ASP A 664 0.11 -44.04 -13.59
C ASP A 664 -1.04 -44.99 -13.20
N ASN A 665 -1.43 -45.05 -11.92
CA ASN A 665 -2.46 -45.97 -11.46
C ASN A 665 -3.86 -45.53 -11.94
N PRO A 666 -4.68 -46.43 -12.52
CA PRO A 666 -6.03 -46.09 -12.98
C PRO A 666 -6.93 -45.47 -11.90
N LYS A 667 -6.78 -45.84 -10.63
CA LYS A 667 -7.56 -45.24 -9.54
C LYS A 667 -7.24 -43.76 -9.32
N ILE A 668 -5.99 -43.33 -9.57
CA ILE A 668 -5.59 -41.92 -9.49
C ILE A 668 -6.19 -41.14 -10.66
N LEU A 669 -6.18 -41.71 -11.87
CA LEU A 669 -6.84 -41.12 -13.02
C LEU A 669 -8.35 -40.90 -12.75
N THR A 670 -9.03 -41.91 -12.19
CA THR A 670 -10.44 -41.78 -11.80
C THR A 670 -10.65 -40.72 -10.71
N ALA A 671 -9.78 -40.66 -9.70
CA ALA A 671 -9.84 -39.64 -8.65
C ALA A 671 -9.57 -38.22 -9.18
N CYS A 672 -8.86 -38.09 -10.30
CA CYS A 672 -8.62 -36.85 -11.02
C CYS A 672 -9.65 -36.59 -12.13
N SER A 673 -10.85 -37.18 -12.02
CA SER A 673 -11.94 -37.00 -12.98
C SER A 673 -11.55 -37.37 -14.43
N GLY A 674 -10.69 -38.38 -14.60
CA GLY A 674 -10.21 -38.82 -15.90
C GLY A 674 -9.02 -38.05 -16.45
N LYS A 675 -8.52 -37.02 -15.74
CA LYS A 675 -7.37 -36.22 -16.15
C LYS A 675 -6.06 -36.80 -15.58
N ALA A 676 -4.99 -36.73 -16.36
CA ALA A 676 -3.66 -37.09 -15.87
C ALA A 676 -3.22 -36.15 -14.73
N PRO A 677 -2.46 -36.62 -13.72
CA PRO A 677 -2.02 -35.78 -12.61
C PRO A 677 -1.21 -34.54 -13.05
N GLU A 678 -0.45 -34.65 -14.15
CA GLU A 678 0.29 -33.54 -14.77
C GLU A 678 -0.67 -32.44 -15.25
N THR A 679 -1.79 -32.84 -15.86
CA THR A 679 -2.83 -31.91 -16.33
C THR A 679 -3.48 -31.19 -15.14
N VAL A 680 -3.80 -31.91 -14.06
CA VAL A 680 -4.38 -31.30 -12.85
C VAL A 680 -3.41 -30.32 -12.21
N LEU A 681 -2.12 -30.65 -12.15
CA LEU A 681 -1.09 -29.74 -11.66
C LEU A 681 -1.00 -28.47 -12.52
N ASN A 682 -1.02 -28.61 -13.85
CA ASN A 682 -0.96 -27.48 -14.77
C ASN A 682 -2.21 -26.59 -14.66
N GLU A 683 -3.40 -27.19 -14.57
CA GLU A 683 -4.65 -26.46 -14.35
C GLU A 683 -4.61 -25.67 -13.03
N ALA A 684 -4.08 -26.26 -11.95
CA ALA A 684 -3.95 -25.57 -10.66
C ALA A 684 -2.99 -24.37 -10.74
N LYS A 685 -1.87 -24.48 -11.48
CA LYS A 685 -0.95 -23.35 -11.75
C LYS A 685 -1.67 -22.22 -12.51
N ILE A 686 -2.40 -22.56 -13.58
CA ILE A 686 -3.17 -21.60 -14.40
C ILE A 686 -4.25 -20.91 -13.56
N MET A 687 -4.99 -21.67 -12.74
CA MET A 687 -6.01 -21.13 -11.85
C MET A 687 -5.41 -20.20 -10.80
N LEU A 688 -4.26 -20.56 -10.20
CA LEU A 688 -3.56 -19.70 -9.26
C LEU A 688 -3.15 -18.37 -9.91
N GLU A 689 -2.53 -18.40 -11.10
CA GLU A 689 -2.17 -17.17 -11.82
C GLU A 689 -3.42 -16.32 -12.17
N THR A 690 -4.51 -16.97 -12.59
CA THR A 690 -5.77 -16.30 -12.92
C THR A 690 -6.34 -15.55 -11.70
N ILE A 691 -6.37 -16.19 -10.53
CA ILE A 691 -6.85 -15.56 -9.28
C ILE A 691 -5.98 -14.35 -8.94
N MET A 692 -4.65 -14.47 -9.07
CA MET A 692 -3.72 -13.38 -8.77
C MET A 692 -3.91 -12.17 -9.69
N ARG A 693 -4.18 -12.40 -10.97
CA ARG A 693 -4.49 -11.34 -11.93
C ARG A 693 -5.82 -10.65 -11.60
N LEU A 694 -6.87 -11.42 -11.28
CA LEU A 694 -8.16 -10.86 -10.88
C LEU A 694 -8.05 -10.06 -9.58
N TYR A 695 -7.32 -10.58 -8.58
CA TYR A 695 -7.01 -9.87 -7.35
C TYR A 695 -6.37 -8.51 -7.66
N TYR A 696 -5.33 -8.48 -8.49
CA TYR A 696 -4.64 -7.25 -8.86
C TYR A 696 -5.58 -6.24 -9.54
N THR A 697 -6.31 -6.65 -10.58
CA THR A 697 -7.16 -5.75 -11.38
C THR A 697 -8.22 -5.02 -10.54
N ARG A 698 -8.71 -5.65 -9.47
CA ARG A 698 -9.72 -5.06 -8.59
C ARG A 698 -9.14 -4.44 -7.32
N HIS A 699 -8.14 -5.04 -6.70
CA HIS A 699 -7.71 -4.68 -5.34
C HIS A 699 -6.30 -4.11 -5.24
N ASN A 700 -5.49 -4.20 -6.30
CA ASN A 700 -4.04 -3.98 -6.30
C ASN A 700 -3.30 -4.88 -5.28
N PHE A 701 -2.00 -4.64 -5.05
CA PHE A 701 -1.18 -5.39 -4.09
C PHE A 701 -0.61 -4.52 -2.96
N GLU A 702 -1.19 -3.36 -2.68
CA GLU A 702 -0.69 -2.43 -1.66
C GLU A 702 -1.14 -2.80 -0.24
N LEU A 703 -2.27 -3.49 -0.10
CA LEU A 703 -2.82 -3.86 1.19
C LEU A 703 -2.10 -5.06 1.78
N TYR A 704 -1.97 -5.08 3.10
CA TYR A 704 -1.45 -6.23 3.82
C TYR A 704 -2.26 -7.50 3.50
N ASP A 705 -1.63 -8.44 2.81
CA ASP A 705 -2.13 -9.81 2.70
C ASP A 705 -0.94 -10.77 2.59
N PRO A 706 -0.58 -11.46 3.68
CA PRO A 706 0.61 -12.30 3.71
C PRO A 706 0.55 -13.45 2.68
N TRP A 707 -0.66 -13.88 2.28
CA TRP A 707 -0.83 -14.98 1.34
C TRP A 707 -0.45 -14.60 -0.09
N ILE A 708 -0.63 -13.33 -0.46
CA ILE A 708 -0.36 -12.84 -1.81
C ILE A 708 1.13 -12.91 -2.11
N ALA A 709 2.02 -12.49 -1.21
CA ALA A 709 3.46 -12.60 -1.45
C ALA A 709 3.90 -14.05 -1.68
N PHE A 710 3.35 -14.99 -0.93
CA PHE A 710 3.67 -16.41 -1.10
C PHE A 710 3.21 -16.94 -2.47
N SER A 711 2.05 -16.52 -2.93
CA SER A 711 1.53 -16.91 -4.25
C SER A 711 2.29 -16.28 -5.40
N LEU A 712 2.63 -14.99 -5.29
CA LEU A 712 3.48 -14.30 -6.27
C LEU A 712 4.87 -14.95 -6.37
N THR A 713 5.43 -15.37 -5.23
CA THR A 713 6.69 -16.12 -5.22
C THR A 713 6.56 -17.47 -5.91
N ALA A 714 5.50 -18.23 -5.62
CA ALA A 714 5.26 -19.53 -6.22
C ALA A 714 5.09 -19.47 -7.75
N ILE A 715 4.25 -18.55 -8.25
CA ILE A 715 4.04 -18.38 -9.69
C ILE A 715 5.27 -17.77 -10.37
N GLY A 716 5.95 -16.83 -9.70
CA GLY A 716 7.15 -16.20 -10.22
C GLY A 716 8.28 -17.19 -10.41
N ASN A 717 8.56 -18.03 -9.40
CA ASN A 717 9.60 -19.06 -9.49
C ASN A 717 9.24 -20.14 -10.53
N ALA A 718 7.96 -20.55 -10.63
CA ALA A 718 7.53 -21.51 -11.64
C ALA A 718 7.76 -20.97 -13.06
N VAL A 719 7.36 -19.72 -13.32
CA VAL A 719 7.54 -19.08 -14.62
C VAL A 719 9.02 -18.77 -14.93
N ALA A 720 9.82 -18.41 -13.93
CA ALA A 720 11.26 -18.23 -14.09
C ALA A 720 11.93 -19.54 -14.53
N ALA A 721 11.53 -20.68 -13.95
CA ALA A 721 11.99 -22.00 -14.39
C ALA A 721 11.52 -22.34 -15.81
N ASP A 722 10.25 -22.09 -16.15
CA ASP A 722 9.70 -22.35 -17.49
C ASP A 722 10.41 -21.50 -18.57
N LEU A 723 10.76 -20.24 -18.28
CA LEU A 723 11.57 -19.38 -19.15
C LEU A 723 13.05 -19.81 -19.20
N ALA A 724 13.55 -20.45 -18.13
CA ALA A 724 14.91 -20.99 -18.11
C ALA A 724 15.04 -22.19 -19.06
N GLU A 725 14.08 -23.10 -19.03
CA GLU A 725 14.04 -24.35 -19.79
C GLU A 725 13.57 -24.15 -21.26
N GLY A 726 12.67 -23.20 -21.53
CA GLY A 726 12.02 -23.03 -22.83
C GLY A 726 12.71 -22.07 -23.79
N SER A 727 13.77 -22.49 -24.50
CA SER A 727 14.33 -21.70 -25.61
C SER A 727 13.39 -21.65 -26.84
N ASP A 728 12.50 -22.63 -27.02
CA ASP A 728 11.63 -22.82 -28.21
C ASP A 728 10.13 -22.56 -27.98
N SER A 729 9.70 -22.02 -26.84
CA SER A 729 8.28 -21.72 -26.59
C SER A 729 7.76 -20.55 -27.44
N ASP A 730 6.47 -20.62 -27.81
CA ASP A 730 5.73 -19.60 -28.57
C ASP A 730 6.00 -18.18 -28.01
N PRO A 731 6.39 -17.20 -28.86
CA PRO A 731 6.62 -15.82 -28.44
C PRO A 731 5.50 -15.21 -27.58
N GLN A 732 4.23 -15.56 -27.85
CA GLN A 732 3.09 -15.09 -27.05
C GLN A 732 3.08 -15.68 -25.64
N ILE A 733 3.42 -16.96 -25.49
CA ILE A 733 3.52 -17.63 -24.18
C ILE A 733 4.68 -17.02 -23.38
N LYS A 734 5.84 -16.79 -24.02
CA LYS A 734 6.99 -16.11 -23.39
C LYS A 734 6.62 -14.71 -22.90
N ALA A 735 5.86 -13.95 -23.68
CA ALA A 735 5.39 -12.64 -23.29
C ALA A 735 4.42 -12.73 -22.09
N GLY A 736 3.52 -13.72 -22.08
CA GLY A 736 2.65 -14.03 -20.95
C GLY A 736 3.43 -14.33 -19.67
N TYR A 737 4.48 -15.15 -19.77
CA TYR A 737 5.39 -15.47 -18.67
C TYR A 737 6.14 -14.25 -18.14
N ARG A 738 6.69 -13.40 -19.01
CA ARG A 738 7.30 -12.12 -18.59
C ARG A 738 6.30 -11.20 -17.91
N SER A 739 5.05 -11.15 -18.38
CA SER A 739 3.96 -10.42 -17.70
C SER A 739 3.75 -10.92 -16.27
N THR A 740 3.81 -12.23 -16.05
CA THR A 740 3.69 -12.84 -14.71
C THR A 740 4.87 -12.51 -13.81
N LEU A 741 6.11 -12.54 -14.32
CA LEU A 741 7.30 -12.15 -13.55
C LEU A 741 7.23 -10.68 -13.09
N ILE A 742 6.83 -9.78 -13.99
CA ILE A 742 6.68 -8.35 -13.67
C ILE A 742 5.59 -8.17 -12.61
N LEU A 743 4.43 -8.82 -12.78
CA LEU A 743 3.33 -8.75 -11.81
C LEU A 743 3.76 -9.28 -10.43
N ALA A 744 4.51 -10.38 -10.39
CA ALA A 744 5.04 -10.96 -9.17
C ALA A 744 6.05 -10.03 -8.47
N ALA A 745 7.04 -9.50 -9.22
CA ALA A 745 8.04 -8.60 -8.67
C ALA A 745 7.43 -7.29 -8.16
N GLN A 746 6.48 -6.69 -8.89
CA GLN A 746 5.75 -5.51 -8.45
C GLN A 746 4.94 -5.80 -7.18
N GLY A 747 4.17 -6.89 -7.16
CA GLY A 747 3.36 -7.23 -5.99
C GLY A 747 4.18 -7.51 -4.75
N LEU A 748 5.30 -8.24 -4.87
CA LEU A 748 6.25 -8.45 -3.77
C LEU A 748 6.86 -7.14 -3.27
N SER A 749 7.19 -6.21 -4.16
CA SER A 749 7.70 -4.88 -3.81
C SER A 749 6.65 -4.03 -3.07
N LYS A 750 5.38 -4.14 -3.44
CA LYS A 750 4.27 -3.45 -2.76
C LYS A 750 4.02 -4.05 -1.37
N GLN A 751 3.98 -5.38 -1.26
CA GLN A 751 3.83 -6.09 0.02
C GLN A 751 5.01 -5.87 0.98
N ALA A 752 6.23 -5.66 0.45
CA ALA A 752 7.43 -5.37 1.24
C ALA A 752 7.33 -4.09 2.07
N ARG A 753 6.41 -3.17 1.71
CA ARG A 753 6.10 -1.97 2.50
C ARG A 753 5.29 -2.28 3.76
N ASN A 754 4.68 -3.47 3.85
CA ASN A 754 3.79 -3.86 4.93
C ASN A 754 4.46 -4.84 5.91
N TYR A 755 5.22 -5.81 5.39
CA TYR A 755 5.94 -6.79 6.22
C TYR A 755 7.22 -7.29 5.56
N HIS A 756 8.21 -7.63 6.39
CA HIS A 756 9.58 -7.81 5.95
C HIS A 756 9.80 -9.03 5.04
N VAL A 757 9.12 -10.16 5.29
CA VAL A 757 9.39 -11.39 4.52
C VAL A 757 9.13 -11.20 3.02
N SER A 758 8.22 -10.30 2.63
CA SER A 758 7.99 -10.00 1.22
C SER A 758 9.20 -9.35 0.53
N ARG A 759 10.01 -8.54 1.25
CA ARG A 759 11.27 -7.99 0.71
C ARG A 759 12.26 -9.11 0.44
N LEU A 760 12.36 -10.06 1.37
CA LEU A 760 13.24 -11.23 1.24
C LEU A 760 12.86 -12.09 0.03
N LEU A 761 11.56 -12.29 -0.19
CA LEU A 761 11.03 -13.04 -1.34
C LEU A 761 11.23 -12.29 -2.66
N ALA A 762 11.10 -10.96 -2.67
CA ALA A 762 11.37 -10.14 -3.85
C ALA A 762 12.83 -10.28 -4.30
N ILE A 763 13.77 -10.21 -3.34
CA ILE A 763 15.20 -10.41 -3.59
C ILE A 763 15.44 -11.82 -4.16
N GLN A 764 14.90 -12.85 -3.52
CA GLN A 764 15.06 -14.22 -4.01
C GLN A 764 14.53 -14.40 -5.43
N LEU A 765 13.33 -13.91 -5.71
CA LEU A 765 12.71 -14.06 -7.03
C LEU A 765 13.55 -13.36 -8.10
N GLN A 766 14.02 -12.13 -7.85
CA GLN A 766 14.87 -11.40 -8.80
C GLN A 766 16.18 -12.15 -9.11
N LYS A 767 16.75 -12.87 -8.13
CA LYS A 767 17.95 -13.70 -8.36
C LYS A 767 17.69 -14.97 -9.17
N ALA A 768 16.46 -15.48 -9.16
CA ALA A 768 16.10 -16.65 -9.94
C ALA A 768 15.92 -16.35 -11.43
N MET A 769 15.89 -15.07 -11.82
CA MET A 769 15.69 -14.63 -13.21
C MET A 769 16.98 -14.65 -14.02
N LYS A 770 16.89 -14.94 -15.32
CA LYS A 770 17.97 -14.67 -16.27
C LYS A 770 18.24 -13.15 -16.35
N PRO A 771 19.47 -12.71 -16.69
CA PRO A 771 19.80 -11.28 -16.77
C PRO A 771 18.87 -10.47 -17.68
N GLU A 772 18.43 -11.04 -18.80
CA GLU A 772 17.50 -10.40 -19.74
C GLU A 772 16.10 -10.16 -19.13
N ASP A 773 15.57 -11.15 -18.41
CA ASP A 773 14.26 -11.05 -17.77
C ASP A 773 14.32 -10.15 -16.53
N LEU A 774 15.44 -10.18 -15.78
CA LEU A 774 15.69 -9.27 -14.66
C LEU A 774 15.72 -7.81 -15.12
N GLN A 775 16.43 -7.52 -16.22
CA GLN A 775 16.50 -6.17 -16.78
C GLN A 775 15.10 -5.67 -17.17
N LEU A 776 14.29 -6.52 -17.81
CA LEU A 776 12.90 -6.19 -18.13
C LEU A 776 12.05 -5.97 -16.87
N VAL A 777 12.19 -6.81 -15.85
CA VAL A 777 11.46 -6.62 -14.58
C VAL A 777 11.83 -5.29 -13.93
N GLN A 778 13.09 -4.88 -13.98
CA GLN A 778 13.59 -3.63 -13.39
C GLN A 778 13.10 -2.37 -14.12
N THR A 779 12.58 -2.46 -15.35
CA THR A 779 11.92 -1.31 -16.00
C THR A 779 10.50 -1.05 -15.47
N HIS A 780 9.88 -2.05 -14.83
CA HIS A 780 8.50 -1.98 -14.34
C HIS A 780 8.39 -2.07 -12.81
N ALA A 781 9.35 -2.69 -12.11
CA ALA A 781 9.35 -2.89 -10.67
C ALA A 781 10.62 -2.30 -10.04
N VAL A 782 10.51 -1.83 -8.79
CA VAL A 782 11.65 -1.32 -8.04
C VAL A 782 12.67 -2.43 -7.81
N ALA A 783 13.95 -2.15 -8.05
CA ALA A 783 15.04 -3.07 -7.77
C ALA A 783 15.03 -3.46 -6.28
N SER A 784 14.95 -4.76 -5.98
CA SER A 784 14.89 -5.26 -4.61
C SER A 784 16.31 -5.44 -4.09
N HIS A 785 16.75 -4.55 -3.21
CA HIS A 785 18.04 -4.61 -2.52
C HIS A 785 17.88 -4.19 -1.05
N PHE A 786 18.91 -4.44 -0.24
CA PHE A 786 19.07 -3.83 1.07
C PHE A 786 19.84 -2.52 0.92
N GLU A 787 19.46 -1.49 1.68
CA GLU A 787 20.34 -0.33 1.84
C GLU A 787 21.53 -0.79 2.71
N ASP A 788 22.74 -0.29 2.43
CA ASP A 788 23.98 -0.80 3.06
C ASP A 788 23.96 -0.66 4.60
N ASP A 789 23.29 0.37 5.12
CA ASP A 789 23.09 0.64 6.54
C ASP A 789 22.02 -0.26 7.19
N GLU A 790 21.05 -0.76 6.42
CA GLU A 790 20.02 -1.70 6.90
C GLU A 790 20.46 -3.16 6.81
N GLN A 791 21.43 -3.48 5.94
CA GLN A 791 21.80 -4.85 5.60
C GLN A 791 22.28 -5.64 6.83
N ALA A 792 23.09 -5.03 7.70
CA ALA A 792 23.61 -5.64 8.92
C ALA A 792 22.49 -5.92 9.97
N LEU A 793 21.57 -4.99 10.15
CA LEU A 793 20.45 -5.13 11.11
C LEU A 793 19.43 -6.17 10.64
N ILE A 794 19.11 -6.17 9.34
CA ILE A 794 18.22 -7.17 8.74
C ILE A 794 18.86 -8.55 8.80
N ALA A 795 20.15 -8.63 8.52
CA ALA A 795 20.96 -9.83 8.62
C ALA A 795 21.00 -10.44 10.02
N GLU A 796 21.07 -9.61 11.06
CA GLU A 796 21.06 -10.01 12.46
C GLU A 796 19.67 -10.47 12.92
N HIS A 797 18.62 -9.86 12.39
CA HIS A 797 17.25 -10.09 12.85
C HIS A 797 16.42 -11.04 11.98
N SER A 798 16.91 -11.49 10.82
CA SER A 798 16.17 -12.38 9.90
C SER A 798 16.89 -13.72 9.70
N ASP A 799 16.39 -14.78 10.35
CA ASP A 799 16.91 -16.16 10.22
C ASP A 799 15.78 -17.13 9.83
N SER A 800 15.23 -16.93 8.64
CA SER A 800 14.03 -17.65 8.25
C SER A 800 14.30 -19.08 7.77
N LEU A 801 13.70 -20.06 8.45
CA LEU A 801 13.79 -21.48 8.08
C LEU A 801 12.75 -21.92 7.05
N TRP A 802 12.05 -20.97 6.45
CA TRP A 802 10.91 -21.27 5.60
C TRP A 802 11.34 -21.85 4.24
N PRO A 803 10.87 -23.05 3.85
CA PRO A 803 11.10 -23.59 2.51
C PRO A 803 10.30 -22.80 1.47
N ILE A 804 10.97 -22.26 0.44
CA ILE A 804 10.29 -21.41 -0.54
C ILE A 804 9.37 -22.24 -1.45
N PRO A 805 8.07 -21.87 -1.58
CA PRO A 805 7.13 -22.50 -2.49
C PRO A 805 7.60 -22.44 -3.94
N GLY A 806 7.50 -23.57 -4.64
CA GLY A 806 7.92 -23.70 -6.04
C GLY A 806 9.38 -24.08 -6.23
N LEU A 807 10.23 -24.00 -5.19
CA LEU A 807 11.64 -24.42 -5.28
C LEU A 807 11.92 -25.79 -4.63
N ALA A 808 11.19 -26.17 -3.59
CA ALA A 808 11.24 -27.52 -3.02
C ALA A 808 9.88 -28.20 -3.08
N ALA A 809 9.89 -29.48 -3.42
CA ALA A 809 8.72 -30.32 -3.19
C ALA A 809 8.63 -30.73 -1.72
N MET A 810 7.41 -30.95 -1.24
CA MET A 810 7.15 -31.36 0.16
C MET A 810 7.84 -32.66 0.58
N ASN A 811 8.29 -33.50 -0.36
CA ASN A 811 8.98 -34.76 -0.08
C ASN A 811 10.51 -34.66 -0.20
N GLU A 812 11.06 -33.46 -0.40
CA GLU A 812 12.49 -33.20 -0.49
C GLU A 812 13.01 -32.57 0.80
N ASP A 813 14.32 -32.70 1.03
CA ASP A 813 14.98 -31.98 2.12
C ASP A 813 14.92 -30.46 1.85
N PRO A 814 14.23 -29.68 2.70
CA PRO A 814 14.07 -28.26 2.48
C PRO A 814 15.34 -27.46 2.74
N GLU A 815 16.41 -28.02 3.33
CA GLU A 815 17.58 -27.23 3.76
C GLU A 815 18.09 -26.28 2.67
N ARG A 816 18.27 -26.74 1.43
CA ARG A 816 18.80 -25.89 0.33
C ARG A 816 17.84 -24.80 -0.14
N THR A 817 16.54 -24.97 0.11
CA THR A 817 15.48 -24.08 -0.36
C THR A 817 14.91 -23.22 0.75
N ARG A 818 15.51 -23.27 1.95
CA ARG A 818 15.18 -22.35 3.05
C ARG A 818 15.57 -20.93 2.67
N LEU A 819 14.66 -20.00 2.96
CA LEU A 819 14.83 -18.59 2.65
C LEU A 819 16.18 -18.03 3.13
N LYS A 820 16.60 -18.35 4.36
CA LYS A 820 17.91 -17.92 4.89
C LYS A 820 19.10 -18.35 4.03
N ASN A 821 19.08 -19.56 3.47
CA ASN A 821 20.21 -20.11 2.72
C ASN A 821 20.26 -19.50 1.31
N LEU A 822 19.10 -19.21 0.74
CA LEU A 822 18.97 -18.50 -0.54
C LEU A 822 19.39 -17.03 -0.44
N ILE A 823 19.35 -16.44 0.76
CA ILE A 823 19.82 -15.08 1.05
C ILE A 823 21.28 -15.05 1.56
N ALA A 824 21.78 -16.14 2.15
CA ALA A 824 23.17 -16.20 2.62
C ALA A 824 24.18 -16.24 1.48
N GLY A 825 23.87 -16.95 0.38
CA GLY A 825 24.69 -16.97 -0.84
C GLY A 825 24.87 -15.61 -1.53
N VAL A 826 24.24 -14.56 -0.99
CA VAL A 826 24.35 -13.16 -1.42
C VAL A 826 25.51 -12.45 -0.74
N ARG A 827 25.83 -12.80 0.51
CA ARG A 827 26.93 -12.16 1.26
C ARG A 827 28.31 -12.56 0.74
N ASP A 828 28.42 -13.74 0.16
CA ASP A 828 29.72 -14.28 -0.31
C ASP A 828 30.10 -13.82 -1.73
N LEU A 829 29.15 -13.33 -2.53
CA LEU A 829 29.41 -12.85 -3.89
C LEU A 829 29.82 -11.37 -3.93
N ASP A 830 29.35 -10.55 -2.99
CA ASP A 830 29.75 -9.13 -2.88
C ASP A 830 31.13 -8.94 -2.22
N MET A 831 31.67 -9.98 -1.53
CA MET A 831 33.05 -9.94 -1.01
C MET A 831 34.11 -10.46 -2.01
N GLN A 832 33.71 -11.08 -3.12
CA GLN A 832 34.64 -11.55 -4.15
C GLN A 832 34.81 -10.57 -5.32
N SER A 833 34.06 -9.46 -5.30
CA SER A 833 34.13 -8.36 -6.27
C SER A 833 34.74 -7.07 -5.70
N ALA A 834 35.25 -7.10 -4.45
CA ALA A 834 35.96 -6.00 -3.80
C ALA A 834 37.49 -6.14 -3.90
#